data_AF-A0A8I1N4I7-F1
#
_entry.id   AF-A0A8I1N4I7-F1
#
_cell.length_a   1.000
_cell.length_b   1.000
_cell.length_c   1.000
_cell.angle_alpha   90.00
_cell.angle_beta   90.00
_cell.angle_gamma   90.00
#
_symmetry.space_group_name_H-M   'P 1'
#
loop_
_entity.id
_entity.type
_entity.pdbx_description
1 polymer ?
#
loop_
_entity_poly.entity_id
_entity_poly.type
_entity_poly.pdbx_seq_one_letter_code
_entity_poly.pdbx_strand_id
1 'polypeptide(L)'
;MESTRKIGRHHLAFYRGWLQGLDLKVAADRYLESGLDQRIARSTLAWIQQTLTMAARRHGRHALARLLRLPLGTLPEAVRSTTALPSLETFREENDPDHFYSEKELAAMYVEAYPQSIDRRARRYARLVERQLAALVWVEELLATDPQPQDPVAAWFEDRLAGRLILAGIPTIEALHQRVRTQGYRWWVSVPRLGEKGARRLVTWLATHEGSLGVMAPQGLAPLRSLSPIVLTRPSATAIMPLESFSTPAALDGSVGENRCLGPSRINADNDHQAIQAWLKVRASNPHTERAYRREAERLLIWSIMERGRALSSLSIEDAIAYRDWLGGLGRTLPAAWPWRLPQAEWMGKRSTPRWSANWRPFEGAASLRSQIQAYTILKSLFEWLAKVRYLDSNPWDGVSPPQRVMDVATAPDLELTHAFTRSQWAFLMEYLHRQPMDESVRRLRFVLPFAYATGLRLTELVDARLGRLYSVPLKRDLGVRWMLKVLGKGGKWRAVPMPGMVMDALRDYLAWRGLNADPLDNPGDIPLIARLRLGQDTGTLDPTTLYKALKAFFREAATELATQGHHDDAKKMAKASTHWLRHTRGAHSAETMPVNMIQRLLGHASVATTSIYTSTDDELLFLLLDDSLKIETQPGNRVS
;
A
#
# COMPACT_ATOMS: atom_id res chain seq x y z
N MET A 1 -21.95 -31.07 -12.30
CA MET A 1 -23.17 -30.57 -11.63
C MET A 1 -23.54 -29.25 -12.29
N GLU A 2 -24.60 -29.23 -13.09
CA GLU A 2 -25.15 -27.98 -13.62
C GLU A 2 -25.57 -27.10 -12.43
N SER A 3 -24.83 -26.03 -12.18
CA SER A 3 -25.17 -25.04 -11.17
C SER A 3 -26.42 -24.30 -11.65
N THR A 4 -27.59 -24.72 -11.18
CA THR A 4 -28.84 -23.99 -11.42
C THR A 4 -28.77 -22.64 -10.74
N ARG A 5 -28.71 -21.57 -11.55
CA ARG A 5 -28.68 -20.18 -11.07
C ARG A 5 -29.90 -19.89 -10.19
N LYS A 6 -29.69 -19.34 -9.00
CA LYS A 6 -30.72 -19.03 -7.99
C LYS A 6 -31.16 -17.56 -8.10
N ILE A 7 -32.45 -17.30 -7.87
CA ILE A 7 -32.98 -15.94 -7.74
C ILE A 7 -32.81 -15.48 -6.30
N GLY A 8 -32.20 -14.31 -6.12
CA GLY A 8 -32.09 -13.63 -4.84
C GLY A 8 -32.97 -12.38 -4.76
N ARG A 9 -33.12 -11.83 -3.56
CA ARG A 9 -33.91 -10.60 -3.32
C ARG A 9 -33.46 -9.41 -4.17
N HIS A 10 -32.16 -9.28 -4.42
CA HIS A 10 -31.59 -8.24 -5.29
C HIS A 10 -32.03 -8.37 -6.76
N HIS A 11 -32.18 -9.60 -7.29
CA HIS A 11 -32.73 -9.84 -8.63
C HIS A 11 -34.21 -9.43 -8.72
N LEU A 12 -34.99 -9.71 -7.67
CA LEU A 12 -36.41 -9.30 -7.60
C LEU A 12 -36.55 -7.79 -7.46
N ALA A 13 -35.69 -7.14 -6.66
CA ALA A 13 -35.64 -5.68 -6.55
C ALA A 13 -35.26 -5.00 -7.88
N PHE A 14 -34.33 -5.57 -8.64
CA PHE A 14 -34.00 -5.14 -9.99
C PHE A 14 -35.21 -5.21 -10.93
N TYR A 15 -35.90 -6.36 -10.95
CA TYR A 15 -37.11 -6.55 -11.77
C TYR A 15 -38.24 -5.59 -11.37
N ARG A 16 -38.45 -5.39 -10.07
CA ARG A 16 -39.44 -4.43 -9.51
C ARG A 16 -39.13 -3.00 -9.95
N GLY A 17 -37.89 -2.57 -9.82
CA GLY A 17 -37.45 -1.23 -10.23
C GLY A 17 -37.69 -0.97 -11.71
N TRP A 18 -37.40 -1.96 -12.56
CA TRP A 18 -37.68 -1.91 -14.00
C TRP A 18 -39.19 -1.83 -14.29
N LEU A 19 -40.03 -2.61 -13.61
CA LEU A 19 -41.50 -2.53 -13.75
C LEU A 19 -42.07 -1.17 -13.33
N GLN A 20 -41.45 -0.52 -12.36
CA GLN A 20 -41.83 0.81 -11.88
C GLN A 20 -41.32 1.95 -12.78
N GLY A 21 -40.67 1.62 -13.90
CA GLY A 21 -40.22 2.59 -14.90
C GLY A 21 -38.84 3.19 -14.65
N LEU A 22 -38.03 2.62 -13.76
CA LEU A 22 -36.62 3.00 -13.67
C LEU A 22 -35.90 2.59 -14.96
N ASP A 23 -35.07 3.49 -15.48
CA ASP A 23 -34.19 3.17 -16.60
C ASP A 23 -33.37 1.90 -16.30
N LEU A 24 -33.26 1.01 -17.29
CA LEU A 24 -32.67 -0.30 -17.11
C LEU A 24 -31.22 -0.23 -16.64
N LYS A 25 -30.45 0.78 -17.07
CA LYS A 25 -29.07 0.99 -16.65
C LYS A 25 -29.03 1.45 -15.19
N VAL A 26 -29.90 2.38 -14.81
CA VAL A 26 -30.03 2.88 -13.43
C VAL A 26 -30.45 1.77 -12.46
N ALA A 27 -31.44 0.95 -12.85
CA ALA A 27 -31.88 -0.19 -12.05
C ALA A 27 -30.76 -1.25 -11.90
N ALA A 28 -30.06 -1.56 -12.99
CA ALA A 28 -28.95 -2.52 -12.96
C ALA A 28 -27.78 -2.00 -12.11
N ASP A 29 -27.47 -0.71 -12.20
CA ASP A 29 -26.40 -0.10 -11.41
C ASP A 29 -26.69 -0.09 -9.90
N ARG A 30 -27.98 -0.02 -9.54
CA ARG A 30 -28.45 0.03 -8.15
C ARG A 30 -28.57 -1.36 -7.51
N TYR A 31 -29.02 -2.37 -8.26
CA TYR A 31 -29.42 -3.67 -7.68
C TYR A 31 -28.59 -4.88 -8.15
N LEU A 32 -27.78 -4.77 -9.22
CA LEU A 32 -26.95 -5.88 -9.74
C LEU A 32 -25.45 -5.63 -9.53
N GLU A 33 -24.63 -6.70 -9.52
CA GLU A 33 -23.19 -6.57 -9.25
C GLU A 33 -22.37 -6.05 -10.45
N SER A 34 -22.86 -6.23 -11.68
CA SER A 34 -22.12 -6.01 -12.94
C SER A 34 -22.39 -4.67 -13.64
N GLY A 35 -23.05 -3.72 -12.96
CA GLY A 35 -23.56 -2.49 -13.55
C GLY A 35 -22.61 -1.70 -14.49
N LEU A 36 -23.25 -1.00 -15.42
CA LEU A 36 -22.82 -0.32 -16.65
C LEU A 36 -22.90 -1.13 -17.95
N ASP A 37 -23.11 -2.45 -17.93
CA ASP A 37 -23.34 -3.24 -19.16
C ASP A 37 -24.85 -3.46 -19.40
N GLN A 38 -25.43 -2.64 -20.28
CA GLN A 38 -26.85 -2.71 -20.64
C GLN A 38 -27.22 -4.05 -21.31
N ARG A 39 -26.27 -4.71 -21.98
CA ARG A 39 -26.50 -6.03 -22.58
C ARG A 39 -26.69 -7.08 -21.49
N ILE A 40 -25.87 -7.04 -20.44
CA ILE A 40 -25.97 -7.94 -19.28
C ILE A 40 -27.24 -7.67 -18.49
N ALA A 41 -27.63 -6.41 -18.31
CA ALA A 41 -28.89 -6.06 -17.65
C ALA A 41 -30.11 -6.64 -18.39
N ARG A 42 -30.13 -6.57 -19.73
CA ARG A 42 -31.18 -7.16 -20.57
C ARG A 42 -31.22 -8.68 -20.48
N SER A 43 -30.06 -9.35 -20.53
CA SER A 43 -30.02 -10.82 -20.39
C SER A 43 -30.45 -11.29 -19.00
N THR A 44 -30.03 -10.57 -17.95
CA THR A 44 -30.44 -10.88 -16.56
C THR A 44 -31.94 -10.68 -16.38
N LEU A 45 -32.51 -9.61 -16.95
CA LEU A 45 -33.95 -9.36 -16.95
C LEU A 45 -34.73 -10.50 -17.63
N ALA A 46 -34.30 -10.93 -18.82
CA ALA A 46 -34.92 -12.02 -19.55
C ALA A 46 -34.87 -13.35 -18.77
N TRP A 47 -33.73 -13.64 -18.14
CA TRP A 47 -33.56 -14.82 -17.28
C TRP A 47 -34.48 -14.78 -16.05
N ILE A 48 -34.58 -13.64 -15.36
CA ILE A 48 -35.49 -13.47 -14.22
C ILE A 48 -36.93 -13.72 -14.68
N GLN A 49 -37.35 -13.06 -15.77
CA GLN A 49 -38.70 -13.18 -16.30
C GLN A 49 -39.06 -14.63 -16.68
N GLN A 50 -38.12 -15.35 -17.31
CA GLN A 50 -38.28 -16.75 -17.66
C GLN A 50 -38.42 -17.62 -16.40
N THR A 51 -37.59 -17.39 -15.39
CA THR A 51 -37.60 -18.15 -14.13
C THR A 51 -38.90 -17.91 -13.34
N LEU A 52 -39.34 -16.65 -13.22
CA LEU A 52 -40.63 -16.30 -12.60
C LEU A 52 -41.80 -16.95 -13.34
N THR A 53 -41.76 -16.96 -14.68
CA THR A 53 -42.79 -17.60 -15.51
C THR A 53 -42.82 -19.11 -15.32
N MET A 54 -41.66 -19.76 -15.25
CA MET A 54 -41.56 -21.20 -14.99
C MET A 54 -42.04 -21.58 -13.58
N ALA A 55 -41.70 -20.77 -12.56
CA ALA A 55 -42.20 -20.96 -11.21
C ALA A 55 -43.74 -20.88 -11.16
N ALA A 56 -44.33 -19.85 -11.76
CA ALA A 56 -45.79 -19.71 -11.83
C ALA A 56 -46.47 -20.89 -12.56
N ARG A 57 -45.85 -21.44 -13.60
CA ARG A 57 -46.36 -22.63 -14.32
C ARG A 57 -46.29 -23.90 -13.47
N ARG A 58 -45.19 -24.12 -12.74
CA ARG A 58 -45.00 -25.30 -11.87
C ARG A 58 -46.05 -25.39 -10.77
N HIS A 59 -46.52 -24.23 -10.27
CA HIS A 59 -47.58 -24.14 -9.26
C HIS A 59 -48.99 -24.00 -9.85
N GLY A 60 -49.20 -24.36 -11.13
CA GLY A 60 -50.52 -24.39 -11.78
C GLY A 60 -51.15 -23.02 -12.08
N ARG A 61 -50.43 -21.91 -11.86
CA ARG A 61 -50.93 -20.54 -12.06
C ARG A 61 -50.64 -20.01 -13.47
N HIS A 62 -51.25 -20.64 -14.47
CA HIS A 62 -51.04 -20.30 -15.89
C HIS A 62 -51.41 -18.85 -16.24
N ALA A 63 -52.41 -18.26 -15.58
CA ALA A 63 -52.78 -16.86 -15.77
C ALA A 63 -51.70 -15.88 -15.28
N LEU A 64 -51.05 -16.16 -14.13
CA LEU A 64 -49.93 -15.37 -13.63
C LEU A 64 -48.68 -15.55 -14.51
N ALA A 65 -48.43 -16.76 -15.01
CA ALA A 65 -47.34 -17.01 -15.96
C ALA A 65 -47.51 -16.22 -17.27
N ARG A 66 -48.75 -16.08 -17.78
CA ARG A 66 -49.04 -15.22 -18.94
C ARG A 66 -48.80 -13.76 -18.63
N LEU A 67 -49.19 -13.30 -17.43
CA LEU A 67 -49.00 -11.94 -16.98
C LEU A 67 -47.52 -11.58 -16.85
N LEU A 68 -46.70 -12.41 -16.20
CA LEU A 68 -45.26 -12.17 -15.99
C LEU A 68 -44.43 -12.20 -17.29
N ARG A 69 -44.93 -12.84 -18.36
CA ARG A 69 -44.29 -12.86 -19.69
C ARG A 69 -44.43 -11.53 -20.46
N LEU A 70 -45.32 -10.63 -20.04
CA LEU A 70 -45.51 -9.34 -20.72
C LEU A 70 -44.33 -8.39 -20.41
N PRO A 71 -43.61 -7.85 -21.42
CA PRO A 71 -42.51 -6.93 -21.21
C PRO A 71 -43.02 -5.50 -20.94
N LEU A 72 -43.40 -5.19 -19.69
CA LEU A 72 -44.06 -3.92 -19.30
C LEU A 72 -43.14 -2.91 -18.59
N GLY A 73 -41.88 -2.76 -18.99
CA GLY A 73 -40.92 -1.91 -18.24
C GLY A 73 -40.50 -0.59 -18.88
N THR A 74 -41.14 -0.17 -19.97
CA THR A 74 -40.98 1.19 -20.49
C THR A 74 -42.31 1.65 -21.05
N LEU A 75 -42.86 2.74 -20.50
CA LEU A 75 -43.90 3.50 -21.20
C LEU A 75 -43.36 3.87 -22.58
N PRO A 76 -44.04 3.56 -23.69
CA PRO A 76 -43.70 4.17 -24.97
C PRO A 76 -43.78 5.68 -24.80
N GLU A 77 -42.75 6.40 -25.20
CA GLU A 77 -42.69 7.87 -25.24
C GLU A 77 -43.93 8.48 -25.93
N ALA A 78 -44.58 7.69 -26.80
CA ALA A 78 -45.87 7.94 -27.45
C ALA A 78 -47.11 8.09 -26.52
N VAL A 79 -46.97 7.98 -25.20
CA VAL A 79 -48.05 8.26 -24.22
C VAL A 79 -47.93 9.68 -23.62
N ARG A 80 -46.88 10.45 -23.97
CA ARG A 80 -46.72 11.84 -23.53
C ARG A 80 -47.27 12.89 -24.49
N SER A 81 -47.66 12.53 -25.71
CA SER A 81 -48.35 13.44 -26.61
C SER A 81 -49.25 12.67 -27.56
N THR A 82 -50.56 12.81 -27.39
CA THR A 82 -51.50 12.60 -28.46
C THR A 82 -52.12 13.95 -28.80
N THR A 83 -51.69 14.49 -29.94
CA THR A 83 -52.55 15.05 -30.99
C THR A 83 -53.78 15.86 -30.56
N ALA A 84 -53.71 17.17 -30.86
CA ALA A 84 -54.81 18.07 -31.21
C ALA A 84 -55.90 18.31 -30.16
N LEU A 85 -55.52 18.64 -28.92
CA LEU A 85 -56.37 19.37 -27.99
C LEU A 85 -55.66 20.68 -27.60
N PRO A 86 -56.36 21.83 -27.56
CA PRO A 86 -55.75 23.11 -27.18
C PRO A 86 -55.20 23.02 -25.75
N SER A 87 -54.05 23.65 -25.48
CA SER A 87 -53.52 23.68 -24.12
C SER A 87 -54.48 24.42 -23.17
N LEU A 88 -54.39 24.18 -21.86
CA LEU A 88 -55.25 24.88 -20.88
C LEU A 88 -55.07 26.41 -20.96
N GLU A 89 -53.86 26.89 -21.28
CA GLU A 89 -53.58 28.31 -21.51
C GLU A 89 -54.24 28.83 -22.79
N THR A 90 -54.18 28.07 -23.88
CA THR A 90 -54.84 28.44 -25.16
C THR A 90 -56.37 28.44 -25.01
N PHE A 91 -56.92 27.49 -24.24
CA PHE A 91 -58.34 27.48 -23.90
C PHE A 91 -58.75 28.68 -23.04
N ARG A 92 -57.86 29.13 -22.14
CA ARG A 92 -58.06 30.35 -21.35
C ARG A 92 -58.12 31.58 -22.26
N GLU A 93 -57.16 31.73 -23.16
CA GLU A 93 -57.10 32.87 -24.08
C GLU A 93 -58.37 33.00 -24.93
N GLU A 94 -59.01 31.88 -25.28
CA GLU A 94 -60.26 31.87 -26.06
C GLU A 94 -61.54 32.03 -25.22
N ASN A 95 -61.59 31.51 -23.99
CA ASN A 95 -62.83 31.38 -23.21
C ASN A 95 -62.87 32.23 -21.94
N ASP A 96 -61.73 32.73 -21.47
CA ASP A 96 -61.60 33.62 -20.31
C ASP A 96 -60.41 34.60 -20.47
N PRO A 97 -60.43 35.47 -21.50
CA PRO A 97 -59.34 36.40 -21.75
C PRO A 97 -59.16 37.46 -20.65
N ASP A 98 -60.21 37.73 -19.86
CA ASP A 98 -60.19 38.71 -18.77
C ASP A 98 -59.82 38.09 -17.41
N HIS A 99 -59.45 36.80 -17.37
CA HIS A 99 -59.04 36.06 -16.17
C HIS A 99 -60.09 36.10 -15.04
N PHE A 100 -61.36 35.96 -15.39
CA PHE A 100 -62.48 35.99 -14.44
C PHE A 100 -62.60 34.71 -13.62
N TYR A 101 -62.23 33.55 -14.16
CA TYR A 101 -62.34 32.26 -13.47
C TYR A 101 -61.05 31.88 -12.74
N SER A 102 -61.19 31.22 -11.57
CA SER A 102 -60.04 30.63 -10.90
C SER A 102 -59.50 29.42 -11.68
N GLU A 103 -58.20 29.10 -11.55
CA GLU A 103 -57.59 27.93 -12.25
C GLU A 103 -58.36 26.63 -12.05
N LYS A 104 -58.99 26.48 -10.88
CA LYS A 104 -59.77 25.29 -10.52
C LYS A 104 -61.12 25.22 -11.26
N GLU A 105 -61.76 26.37 -11.49
CA GLU A 105 -63.01 26.48 -12.25
C GLU A 105 -62.75 26.37 -13.76
N LEU A 106 -61.68 27.00 -14.25
CA LEU A 106 -61.25 26.91 -15.64
C LEU A 106 -60.85 25.47 -16.02
N ALA A 107 -60.17 24.75 -15.11
CA ALA A 107 -59.85 23.34 -15.29
C ALA A 107 -61.10 22.45 -15.31
N ALA A 108 -62.15 22.79 -14.55
CA ALA A 108 -63.41 22.07 -14.58
C ALA A 108 -64.14 22.28 -15.93
N MET A 109 -64.18 23.52 -16.42
CA MET A 109 -64.75 23.86 -17.73
C MET A 109 -63.99 23.18 -18.88
N TYR A 110 -62.66 23.10 -18.80
CA TYR A 110 -61.85 22.40 -19.80
C TYR A 110 -62.11 20.88 -19.83
N VAL A 111 -62.31 20.26 -18.66
CA VAL A 111 -62.64 18.83 -18.54
C VAL A 111 -64.06 18.53 -19.05
N GLU A 112 -65.00 19.47 -18.90
CA GLU A 112 -66.37 19.38 -19.42
C GLU A 112 -66.40 19.55 -20.95
N ALA A 113 -65.62 20.51 -21.49
CA ALA A 113 -65.50 20.75 -22.93
C ALA A 113 -64.74 19.65 -23.69
N TYR A 114 -63.78 18.98 -23.05
CA TYR A 114 -62.96 17.92 -23.67
C TYR A 114 -62.91 16.61 -22.84
N PRO A 115 -64.00 15.80 -22.82
CA PRO A 115 -64.11 14.58 -22.02
C PRO A 115 -63.15 13.44 -22.43
N GLN A 116 -62.47 13.55 -23.57
CA GLN A 116 -61.57 12.52 -24.12
C GLN A 116 -60.11 12.65 -23.66
N SER A 117 -59.77 13.66 -22.85
CA SER A 117 -58.42 13.91 -22.29
C SER A 117 -57.95 12.85 -21.26
N ILE A 118 -58.82 11.92 -20.89
CA ILE A 118 -58.52 10.86 -19.93
C ILE A 118 -57.94 9.65 -20.64
N ASP A 119 -56.61 9.53 -20.57
CA ASP A 119 -55.80 8.48 -21.16
C ASP A 119 -56.16 7.06 -20.64
N ARG A 120 -57.15 6.43 -21.27
CA ARG A 120 -57.59 5.04 -21.03
C ARG A 120 -56.43 4.04 -21.14
N ARG A 121 -55.40 4.35 -21.95
CA ARG A 121 -54.26 3.46 -22.22
C ARG A 121 -53.24 3.50 -21.08
N ALA A 122 -52.93 4.69 -20.55
CA ALA A 122 -52.11 4.82 -19.34
C ALA A 122 -52.75 4.13 -18.13
N ARG A 123 -54.06 4.29 -17.91
CA ARG A 123 -54.78 3.59 -16.83
C ARG A 123 -54.72 2.07 -16.97
N ARG A 124 -54.86 1.55 -18.19
CA ARG A 124 -54.74 0.10 -18.47
C ARG A 124 -53.33 -0.42 -18.21
N TYR A 125 -52.31 0.34 -18.57
CA TYR A 125 -50.91 0.02 -18.33
C TYR A 125 -50.59 0.00 -16.83
N ALA A 126 -50.99 1.03 -16.09
CA ALA A 126 -50.81 1.11 -14.63
C ALA A 126 -51.41 -0.09 -13.90
N ARG A 127 -52.65 -0.49 -14.25
CA ARG A 127 -53.29 -1.70 -13.69
C ARG A 127 -52.55 -2.99 -14.04
N LEU A 128 -51.93 -3.09 -15.21
CA LEU A 128 -51.15 -4.27 -15.60
C LEU A 128 -49.83 -4.35 -14.82
N VAL A 129 -49.15 -3.22 -14.61
CA VAL A 129 -47.94 -3.13 -13.78
C VAL A 129 -48.27 -3.48 -12.32
N GLU A 130 -49.35 -2.93 -11.77
CA GLU A 130 -49.82 -3.25 -10.41
C GLU A 130 -50.10 -4.75 -10.23
N ARG A 131 -50.77 -5.38 -11.21
CA ARG A 131 -51.00 -6.83 -11.19
C ARG A 131 -49.70 -7.63 -11.32
N GLN A 132 -48.71 -7.17 -12.10
CA GLN A 132 -47.40 -7.81 -12.17
C GLN A 132 -46.62 -7.66 -10.86
N LEU A 133 -46.71 -6.52 -10.19
CA LEU A 133 -46.10 -6.31 -8.88
C LEU A 133 -46.74 -7.20 -7.81
N ALA A 134 -48.07 -7.35 -7.81
CA ALA A 134 -48.76 -8.29 -6.94
C ALA A 134 -48.37 -9.75 -7.23
N ALA A 135 -48.22 -10.11 -8.52
CA ALA A 135 -47.71 -11.43 -8.90
C ALA A 135 -46.26 -11.64 -8.45
N LEU A 136 -45.43 -10.60 -8.47
CA LEU A 136 -44.05 -10.65 -8.01
C LEU A 136 -43.96 -10.94 -6.51
N VAL A 137 -44.79 -10.29 -5.68
CA VAL A 137 -44.86 -10.55 -4.22
C VAL A 137 -45.18 -12.02 -3.94
N TRP A 138 -46.12 -12.60 -4.68
CA TRP A 138 -46.45 -14.02 -4.52
C TRP A 138 -45.32 -14.96 -4.95
N VAL A 139 -44.64 -14.67 -6.07
CA VAL A 139 -43.50 -15.50 -6.52
C VAL A 139 -42.27 -15.30 -5.61
N GLU A 140 -42.12 -14.12 -5.00
CA GLU A 140 -41.06 -13.81 -4.04
C GLU A 140 -41.12 -14.78 -2.85
N GLU A 141 -42.29 -15.08 -2.31
CA GLU A 141 -42.47 -16.07 -1.23
C GLU A 141 -42.04 -17.50 -1.61
N LEU A 142 -42.07 -17.84 -2.91
CA LEU A 142 -41.73 -19.17 -3.42
C LEU A 142 -40.26 -19.33 -3.84
N LEU A 143 -39.59 -18.21 -4.15
CA LEU A 143 -38.23 -18.21 -4.73
C LEU A 143 -37.18 -17.51 -3.86
N ALA A 144 -37.56 -16.71 -2.87
CA ALA A 144 -36.63 -15.99 -2.02
C ALA A 144 -35.87 -16.96 -1.10
N THR A 145 -34.76 -17.49 -1.62
CA THR A 145 -33.77 -18.18 -0.80
C THR A 145 -32.73 -17.16 -0.36
N ASP A 146 -32.29 -17.20 0.89
CA ASP A 146 -31.14 -16.41 1.33
C ASP A 146 -29.85 -17.17 1.01
N PRO A 147 -28.78 -16.47 0.57
CA PRO A 147 -27.53 -17.10 0.21
C PRO A 147 -26.91 -17.81 1.40
N GLN A 148 -26.45 -19.04 1.18
CA GLN A 148 -25.74 -19.83 2.18
C GLN A 148 -24.23 -19.78 1.91
N PRO A 149 -23.38 -19.86 2.94
CA PRO A 149 -21.92 -19.79 2.75
C PRO A 149 -21.37 -20.85 1.79
N GLN A 150 -21.98 -22.04 1.79
CA GLN A 150 -21.56 -23.18 0.95
C GLN A 150 -22.01 -23.04 -0.51
N ASP A 151 -22.89 -22.08 -0.83
CA ASP A 151 -23.39 -21.92 -2.18
C ASP A 151 -22.25 -21.57 -3.14
N PRO A 152 -22.26 -22.13 -4.37
CA PRO A 152 -21.30 -21.76 -5.39
C PRO A 152 -21.55 -20.31 -5.84
N VAL A 153 -20.47 -19.57 -6.13
CA VAL A 153 -20.58 -18.19 -6.64
C VAL A 153 -21.36 -18.11 -7.95
N ALA A 154 -21.33 -19.17 -8.76
CA ALA A 154 -22.08 -19.30 -10.01
C ALA A 154 -23.61 -19.44 -9.81
N ALA A 155 -24.07 -19.81 -8.62
CA ALA A 155 -25.51 -19.81 -8.34
C ALA A 155 -26.05 -18.38 -8.17
N TRP A 156 -25.22 -17.44 -7.75
CA TRP A 156 -25.65 -16.09 -7.34
C TRP A 156 -25.22 -14.98 -8.31
N PHE A 157 -24.03 -15.11 -8.89
CA PHE A 157 -23.45 -14.09 -9.75
C PHE A 157 -23.53 -14.47 -11.24
N GLU A 158 -23.37 -13.48 -12.11
CA GLU A 158 -23.35 -13.70 -13.57
C GLU A 158 -22.15 -14.56 -14.00
N ASP A 159 -22.35 -15.40 -15.02
CA ASP A 159 -21.41 -16.47 -15.41
C ASP A 159 -19.98 -15.98 -15.69
N ARG A 160 -19.79 -14.82 -16.31
CA ARG A 160 -18.46 -14.26 -16.56
C ARG A 160 -17.82 -13.77 -15.26
N LEU A 161 -18.59 -13.17 -14.36
CA LEU A 161 -18.10 -12.76 -13.04
C LEU A 161 -17.76 -13.97 -12.16
N ALA A 162 -18.68 -14.94 -12.07
CA ALA A 162 -18.48 -16.20 -11.37
C ALA A 162 -17.26 -16.96 -11.91
N GLY A 163 -17.11 -17.05 -13.24
CA GLY A 163 -15.94 -17.67 -13.87
C GLY A 163 -14.63 -16.99 -13.48
N ARG A 164 -14.60 -15.65 -13.40
CA ARG A 164 -13.40 -14.91 -12.93
C ARG A 164 -13.09 -15.18 -11.46
N LEU A 165 -14.11 -15.27 -10.60
CA LEU A 165 -13.96 -15.59 -9.18
C LEU A 165 -13.42 -17.03 -9.01
N ILE A 166 -14.00 -17.99 -9.73
CA ILE A 166 -13.56 -19.39 -9.72
C ILE A 166 -12.09 -19.52 -10.18
N LEU A 167 -11.71 -18.86 -11.28
CA LEU A 167 -10.32 -18.82 -11.76
C LEU A 167 -9.36 -18.19 -10.75
N ALA A 168 -9.85 -17.28 -9.90
CA ALA A 168 -9.07 -16.68 -8.82
C ALA A 168 -9.05 -17.52 -7.53
N GLY A 169 -9.60 -18.73 -7.55
CA GLY A 169 -9.67 -19.66 -6.42
C GLY A 169 -10.82 -19.37 -5.45
N ILE A 170 -11.91 -18.76 -5.91
CA ILE A 170 -13.07 -18.35 -5.11
C ILE A 170 -14.34 -19.05 -5.62
N PRO A 171 -14.54 -20.35 -5.34
CA PRO A 171 -15.66 -21.11 -5.89
C PRO A 171 -16.99 -20.92 -5.14
N THR A 172 -16.95 -20.50 -3.87
CA THR A 172 -18.14 -20.40 -2.99
C THR A 172 -18.29 -19.02 -2.36
N ILE A 173 -19.48 -18.72 -1.84
CA ILE A 173 -19.76 -17.47 -1.11
C ILE A 173 -18.88 -17.36 0.15
N GLU A 174 -18.68 -18.45 0.89
CA GLU A 174 -17.73 -18.55 2.01
C GLU A 174 -16.32 -18.16 1.56
N ALA A 175 -15.83 -18.72 0.45
CA ALA A 175 -14.51 -18.41 -0.05
C ALA A 175 -14.37 -16.92 -0.40
N LEU A 176 -15.44 -16.30 -0.94
CA LEU A 176 -15.45 -14.87 -1.22
C LEU A 176 -15.40 -14.05 0.08
N HIS A 177 -16.22 -14.41 1.06
CA HIS A 177 -16.24 -13.78 2.38
C HIS A 177 -14.86 -13.86 3.06
N GLN A 178 -14.24 -15.05 3.05
CA GLN A 178 -12.89 -15.31 3.56
C GLN A 178 -11.82 -14.49 2.82
N ARG A 179 -11.93 -14.39 1.49
CA ARG A 179 -11.00 -13.61 0.66
C ARG A 179 -11.03 -12.13 1.02
N VAL A 180 -12.23 -11.55 1.15
CA VAL A 180 -12.40 -10.16 1.58
C VAL A 180 -11.87 -9.96 2.99
N ARG A 181 -12.17 -10.90 3.90
CA ARG A 181 -11.71 -10.86 5.29
C ARG A 181 -10.20 -10.90 5.42
N THR A 182 -9.51 -11.71 4.63
CA THR A 182 -8.06 -11.94 4.74
C THR A 182 -7.21 -10.93 3.96
N GLN A 183 -7.68 -10.46 2.80
CA GLN A 183 -6.95 -9.50 1.97
C GLN A 183 -7.41 -8.04 2.16
N GLY A 184 -8.53 -7.84 2.85
CA GLY A 184 -9.13 -6.52 3.08
C GLY A 184 -9.61 -5.87 1.79
N TYR A 185 -9.63 -4.54 1.77
CA TYR A 185 -10.21 -3.73 0.70
C TYR A 185 -9.71 -4.05 -0.72
N ARG A 186 -8.45 -4.48 -0.87
CA ARG A 186 -7.81 -4.75 -2.17
C ARG A 186 -7.86 -6.22 -2.59
N TRP A 187 -8.75 -7.02 -2.00
CA TRP A 187 -8.91 -8.44 -2.31
C TRP A 187 -9.07 -8.74 -3.82
N TRP A 188 -9.66 -7.80 -4.55
CA TRP A 188 -9.99 -7.91 -5.98
C TRP A 188 -8.79 -7.76 -6.92
N VAL A 189 -7.63 -7.24 -6.47
CA VAL A 189 -6.46 -6.99 -7.33
C VAL A 189 -5.95 -8.26 -8.01
N SER A 190 -6.16 -9.40 -7.35
CA SER A 190 -5.80 -10.73 -7.86
C SER A 190 -6.85 -11.38 -8.77
N VAL A 191 -8.03 -10.75 -8.91
CA VAL A 191 -9.12 -11.28 -9.73
C VAL A 191 -9.06 -10.66 -11.13
N PRO A 192 -8.87 -11.46 -12.19
CA PRO A 192 -8.73 -10.93 -13.54
C PRO A 192 -9.91 -10.06 -13.96
N ARG A 193 -9.64 -8.84 -14.45
CA ARG A 193 -10.64 -7.90 -14.98
C ARG A 193 -11.78 -7.56 -14.00
N LEU A 194 -11.55 -7.67 -12.69
CA LEU A 194 -12.43 -7.14 -11.67
C LEU A 194 -11.90 -5.77 -11.21
N GLY A 195 -12.63 -4.71 -11.49
CA GLY A 195 -12.27 -3.36 -11.03
C GLY A 195 -12.81 -3.06 -9.63
N GLU A 196 -12.29 -2.00 -9.01
CA GLU A 196 -12.69 -1.51 -7.68
C GLU A 196 -14.21 -1.34 -7.53
N LYS A 197 -14.89 -0.81 -8.56
CA LYS A 197 -16.35 -0.64 -8.57
C LYS A 197 -17.10 -1.98 -8.47
N GLY A 198 -16.68 -3.00 -9.22
CA GLY A 198 -17.30 -4.32 -9.18
C GLY A 198 -17.03 -5.05 -7.86
N ALA A 199 -15.81 -4.90 -7.34
CA ALA A 199 -15.45 -5.43 -6.02
C ALA A 199 -16.28 -4.80 -4.89
N ARG A 200 -16.47 -3.47 -4.93
CA ARG A 200 -17.31 -2.76 -3.96
C ARG A 200 -18.75 -3.26 -3.99
N ARG A 201 -19.32 -3.51 -5.18
CA ARG A 201 -20.67 -4.07 -5.33
C ARG A 201 -20.79 -5.46 -4.72
N LEU A 202 -19.82 -6.35 -4.95
CA LEU A 202 -19.81 -7.68 -4.33
C LEU A 202 -19.74 -7.58 -2.80
N VAL A 203 -18.92 -6.68 -2.27
CA VAL A 203 -18.84 -6.45 -0.82
C VAL A 203 -20.15 -5.86 -0.25
N THR A 204 -20.79 -4.92 -0.96
CA THR A 204 -22.11 -4.39 -0.58
C THR A 204 -23.18 -5.48 -0.62
N TRP A 205 -23.12 -6.38 -1.61
CA TRP A 205 -24.02 -7.53 -1.69
C TRP A 205 -23.86 -8.46 -0.48
N LEU A 206 -22.62 -8.77 -0.08
CA LEU A 206 -22.35 -9.56 1.13
C LEU A 206 -22.91 -8.85 2.38
N ALA A 207 -22.67 -7.54 2.51
CA ALA A 207 -23.16 -6.73 3.64
C ALA A 207 -24.70 -6.62 3.68
N THR A 208 -25.39 -6.79 2.54
CA THR A 208 -26.86 -6.79 2.50
C THR A 208 -27.44 -8.13 3.01
N HIS A 209 -26.63 -9.19 3.04
CA HIS A 209 -27.04 -10.53 3.47
C HIS A 209 -26.31 -10.98 4.76
N GLU A 210 -25.97 -10.02 5.65
CA GLU A 210 -25.27 -10.32 6.92
C GLU A 210 -26.04 -11.31 7.81
N GLY A 211 -27.37 -11.32 7.73
CA GLY A 211 -28.20 -12.25 8.50
C GLY A 211 -27.96 -13.72 8.18
N SER A 212 -27.56 -14.07 6.95
CA SER A 212 -27.28 -15.46 6.54
C SER A 212 -25.79 -15.74 6.35
N LEU A 213 -24.99 -14.74 5.95
CA LEU A 213 -23.56 -14.90 5.63
C LEU A 213 -22.62 -14.47 6.77
N GLY A 214 -23.15 -13.78 7.79
CA GLY A 214 -22.38 -13.19 8.88
C GLY A 214 -21.93 -11.75 8.59
N VAL A 215 -21.51 -11.06 9.65
CA VAL A 215 -21.12 -9.64 9.60
C VAL A 215 -19.83 -9.45 8.80
N MET A 216 -19.84 -8.48 7.88
CA MET A 216 -18.67 -8.16 7.08
C MET A 216 -17.60 -7.44 7.89
N ALA A 217 -16.35 -7.88 7.72
CA ALA A 217 -15.23 -7.26 8.42
C ALA A 217 -14.96 -5.83 7.86
N PRO A 218 -14.83 -4.80 8.72
CA PRO A 218 -14.72 -3.39 8.29
C PRO A 218 -13.58 -3.12 7.32
N GLN A 219 -12.46 -3.85 7.44
CA GLN A 219 -11.30 -3.76 6.55
C GLN A 219 -11.60 -4.13 5.09
N GLY A 220 -12.70 -4.84 4.83
CA GLY A 220 -13.18 -5.18 3.49
C GLY A 220 -14.08 -4.11 2.87
N LEU A 221 -14.72 -3.27 3.71
CA LEU A 221 -15.73 -2.29 3.30
C LEU A 221 -15.11 -1.00 2.75
N ALA A 222 -13.95 -0.58 3.29
CA ALA A 222 -13.32 0.69 2.92
C ALA A 222 -11.79 0.59 2.86
N PRO A 223 -11.10 1.49 2.13
CA PRO A 223 -9.66 1.57 2.13
C PRO A 223 -9.10 1.70 3.56
N LEU A 224 -8.01 1.00 3.88
CA LEU A 224 -7.40 1.07 5.23
C LEU A 224 -7.06 2.49 5.68
N ARG A 225 -6.74 3.41 4.75
CA ARG A 225 -6.45 4.81 5.04
C ARG A 225 -7.65 5.63 5.53
N SER A 226 -8.88 5.18 5.24
CA SER A 226 -10.11 5.84 5.66
C SER A 226 -10.74 5.19 6.88
N LEU A 227 -10.19 4.07 7.36
CA LEU A 227 -10.64 3.40 8.56
C LEU A 227 -9.87 3.91 9.76
N SER A 228 -10.57 4.09 10.88
CA SER A 228 -9.90 4.42 12.13
C SER A 228 -9.05 3.24 12.61
N PRO A 229 -7.92 3.48 13.29
CA PRO A 229 -7.08 2.40 13.82
C PRO A 229 -7.83 1.45 14.75
N ILE A 230 -8.81 1.96 15.52
CA ILE A 230 -9.64 1.19 16.46
C ILE A 230 -10.45 0.10 15.76
N VAL A 231 -10.96 0.40 14.56
CA VAL A 231 -11.77 -0.54 13.77
C VAL A 231 -10.92 -1.70 13.20
N LEU A 232 -9.60 -1.51 13.15
CA LEU A 232 -8.65 -2.54 12.71
C LEU A 232 -8.03 -3.31 13.90
N THR A 233 -8.46 -3.04 15.13
CA THR A 233 -7.98 -3.76 16.31
C THR A 233 -8.74 -5.08 16.43
N ARG A 234 -8.02 -6.18 16.67
CA ARG A 234 -8.67 -7.48 16.97
C ARG A 234 -9.24 -7.48 18.37
N PRO A 235 -10.20 -8.37 18.67
CA PRO A 235 -10.58 -8.66 20.04
C PRO A 235 -9.34 -8.97 20.89
N SER A 236 -9.29 -8.37 22.07
CA SER A 236 -8.15 -8.51 22.97
C SER A 236 -8.06 -9.94 23.50
N ALA A 237 -6.87 -10.54 23.45
CA ALA A 237 -6.61 -11.86 24.00
C ALA A 237 -5.14 -12.01 24.43
N THR A 238 -4.87 -13.02 25.25
CA THR A 238 -3.49 -13.41 25.58
C THR A 238 -3.02 -14.47 24.59
N ALA A 239 -2.47 -14.02 23.46
CA ALA A 239 -1.94 -14.86 22.40
C ALA A 239 -0.82 -14.13 21.64
N ILE A 240 -0.11 -14.82 20.74
CA ILE A 240 0.85 -14.17 19.84
C ILE A 240 0.08 -13.30 18.84
N MET A 241 -0.06 -12.01 19.18
CA MET A 241 -0.86 -11.05 18.42
C MET A 241 -0.32 -9.63 18.60
N PRO A 242 -0.73 -8.66 17.77
CA PRO A 242 -0.22 -7.29 17.86
C PRO A 242 -0.46 -6.65 19.24
N LEU A 243 0.42 -5.73 19.63
CA LEU A 243 0.39 -5.02 20.92
C LEU A 243 -0.96 -4.36 21.20
N GLU A 244 -1.60 -3.74 20.20
CA GLU A 244 -2.92 -3.12 20.33
C GLU A 244 -4.07 -4.10 20.67
N SER A 245 -3.87 -5.39 20.44
CA SER A 245 -4.84 -6.46 20.72
C SER A 245 -4.34 -7.45 21.77
N PHE A 246 -3.14 -7.25 22.30
CA PHE A 246 -2.55 -8.16 23.27
C PHE A 246 -3.04 -7.80 24.67
N SER A 247 -3.66 -8.77 25.34
CA SER A 247 -4.09 -8.64 26.73
C SER A 247 -3.07 -9.32 27.63
N THR A 248 -2.40 -8.53 28.46
CA THR A 248 -1.47 -9.04 29.50
C THR A 248 -2.27 -9.69 30.63
N PRO A 249 -1.99 -10.95 31.01
CA PRO A 249 -2.58 -11.54 32.21
C PRO A 249 -2.25 -10.69 33.44
N ALA A 250 -3.20 -10.52 34.36
CA ALA A 250 -3.01 -9.66 35.55
C ALA A 250 -1.78 -10.05 36.38
N ALA A 251 -1.47 -11.35 36.48
CA ALA A 251 -0.28 -11.83 37.18
C ALA A 251 1.06 -11.50 36.49
N LEU A 252 1.03 -11.14 35.20
CA LEU A 252 2.21 -10.92 34.34
C LEU A 252 2.18 -9.55 33.66
N ASP A 253 1.34 -8.63 34.13
CA ASP A 253 1.23 -7.28 33.56
C ASP A 253 2.38 -6.36 34.00
N GLY A 254 3.14 -6.81 35.00
CA GLY A 254 4.30 -6.12 35.54
C GLY A 254 3.97 -5.06 36.57
N SER A 255 2.73 -4.92 37.03
CA SER A 255 2.34 -4.03 38.14
C SER A 255 3.16 -4.29 39.41
N VAL A 256 3.48 -5.56 39.67
CA VAL A 256 4.29 -6.04 40.80
C VAL A 256 5.57 -6.77 40.33
N GLY A 257 6.17 -6.32 39.22
CA GLY A 257 7.37 -6.94 38.65
C GLY A 257 8.58 -6.93 39.59
N GLU A 258 9.44 -7.95 39.51
CA GLU A 258 10.58 -8.18 40.41
C GLU A 258 11.67 -7.10 40.30
N ASN A 259 11.84 -6.51 39.11
CA ASN A 259 12.80 -5.44 38.83
C ASN A 259 12.11 -4.06 38.77
N ARG A 260 10.95 -3.89 39.42
CA ARG A 260 10.33 -2.56 39.63
C ARG A 260 11.15 -1.76 40.64
N CYS A 261 11.32 -0.46 40.36
CA CYS A 261 11.91 0.43 41.35
C CYS A 261 10.95 0.61 42.53
N LEU A 262 11.47 0.60 43.77
CA LEU A 262 10.68 0.79 44.99
C LEU A 262 10.15 2.22 45.18
N GLY A 263 10.70 3.20 44.46
CA GLY A 263 10.31 4.61 44.55
C GLY A 263 9.25 5.02 43.51
N PRO A 264 8.74 6.26 43.58
CA PRO A 264 7.75 6.73 42.62
C PRO A 264 8.36 6.82 41.21
N SER A 265 7.63 6.24 40.25
CA SER A 265 7.93 6.35 38.82
C SER A 265 7.77 7.80 38.35
N ARG A 266 8.64 8.25 37.45
CA ARG A 266 8.55 9.58 36.80
C ARG A 266 7.57 9.60 35.62
N ILE A 267 6.91 8.49 35.35
CA ILE A 267 5.87 8.34 34.32
C ILE A 267 4.60 7.80 34.96
N ASN A 268 3.45 8.22 34.45
CA ASN A 268 2.15 7.70 34.83
C ASN A 268 1.90 6.36 34.12
N ALA A 269 2.54 5.30 34.62
CA ALA A 269 2.44 3.95 34.09
C ALA A 269 2.43 2.93 35.24
N ASP A 270 1.33 2.20 35.35
CA ASP A 270 1.09 1.22 36.41
C ASP A 270 1.52 -0.19 36.00
N ASN A 271 1.67 -0.45 34.70
CA ASN A 271 2.04 -1.76 34.16
C ASN A 271 2.98 -1.66 32.93
N ASP A 272 3.54 -2.80 32.51
CA ASP A 272 4.59 -2.86 31.48
C ASP A 272 4.10 -2.32 30.14
N HIS A 273 2.85 -2.64 29.80
CA HIS A 273 2.22 -2.17 28.58
C HIS A 273 2.14 -0.63 28.56
N GLN A 274 1.67 0.00 29.64
CA GLN A 274 1.60 1.45 29.75
C GLN A 274 2.98 2.10 29.71
N ALA A 275 4.00 1.48 30.30
CA ALA A 275 5.37 1.97 30.30
C ALA A 275 5.98 1.96 28.88
N ILE A 276 5.75 0.91 28.10
CA ILE A 276 6.14 0.86 26.67
C ILE A 276 5.44 1.97 25.89
N GLN A 277 4.14 2.18 26.11
CA GLN A 277 3.39 3.24 25.42
C GLN A 277 3.95 4.63 25.77
N ALA A 278 4.30 4.88 27.03
CA ALA A 278 4.95 6.11 27.46
C ALA A 278 6.31 6.30 26.78
N TRP A 279 7.13 5.25 26.71
CA TRP A 279 8.42 5.29 26.02
C TRP A 279 8.28 5.62 24.53
N LEU A 280 7.34 4.97 23.84
CA LEU A 280 7.08 5.19 22.42
C LEU A 280 6.67 6.64 22.16
N LYS A 281 5.76 7.21 22.97
CA LYS A 281 5.34 8.61 22.85
C LYS A 281 6.52 9.59 22.98
N VAL A 282 7.48 9.31 23.87
CA VAL A 282 8.61 10.21 24.14
C VAL A 282 9.73 10.04 23.12
N ARG A 283 10.06 8.81 22.71
CA ARG A 283 11.25 8.54 21.88
C ARG A 283 10.97 8.50 20.38
N ALA A 284 9.73 8.26 19.96
CA ALA A 284 9.39 8.15 18.56
C ALA A 284 9.03 9.50 17.92
N SER A 285 10.04 10.27 17.54
CA SER A 285 9.86 11.57 16.88
C SER A 285 9.28 11.49 15.46
N ASN A 286 9.29 10.31 14.83
CA ASN A 286 8.73 10.11 13.49
C ASN A 286 8.06 8.73 13.34
N PRO A 287 7.11 8.57 12.40
CA PRO A 287 6.35 7.33 12.23
C PRO A 287 7.20 6.10 11.90
N HIS A 288 8.38 6.27 11.28
CA HIS A 288 9.27 5.14 10.97
C HIS A 288 9.96 4.61 12.22
N THR A 289 10.42 5.51 13.08
CA THR A 289 11.08 5.19 14.36
C THR A 289 10.07 4.57 15.30
N GLU A 290 8.86 5.13 15.38
CA GLU A 290 7.75 4.58 16.15
C GLU A 290 7.46 3.13 15.78
N ARG A 291 7.29 2.84 14.47
CA ARG A 291 7.03 1.49 14.00
C ARG A 291 8.15 0.51 14.33
N ALA A 292 9.41 0.93 14.18
CA ALA A 292 10.55 0.08 14.51
C ALA A 292 10.62 -0.20 16.02
N TYR A 293 10.48 0.83 16.84
CA TYR A 293 10.58 0.73 18.31
C TYR A 293 9.42 -0.10 18.87
N ARG A 294 8.18 0.18 18.42
CA ARG A 294 7.00 -0.59 18.81
C ARG A 294 7.17 -2.05 18.46
N ARG A 295 7.67 -2.36 17.25
CA ARG A 295 7.87 -3.74 16.80
C ARG A 295 8.80 -4.52 17.72
N GLU A 296 9.96 -3.96 18.10
CA GLU A 296 10.90 -4.69 18.96
C GLU A 296 10.39 -4.80 20.40
N ALA A 297 9.79 -3.72 20.96
CA ALA A 297 9.18 -3.77 22.29
C ALA A 297 8.02 -4.78 22.37
N GLU A 298 7.16 -4.80 21.35
CA GLU A 298 6.07 -5.77 21.19
C GLU A 298 6.58 -7.22 21.17
N ARG A 299 7.62 -7.49 20.36
CA ARG A 299 8.21 -8.82 20.28
C ARG A 299 8.72 -9.30 21.63
N LEU A 300 9.45 -8.45 22.36
CA LEU A 300 9.96 -8.82 23.67
C LEU A 300 8.85 -9.02 24.69
N LEU A 301 7.84 -8.13 24.75
CA LEU A 301 6.72 -8.26 25.69
C LEU A 301 5.93 -9.56 25.45
N ILE A 302 5.61 -9.86 24.19
CA ILE A 302 4.88 -11.09 23.85
C ILE A 302 5.76 -12.30 24.18
N TRP A 303 7.06 -12.26 23.87
CA TRP A 303 7.99 -13.33 24.22
C TRP A 303 8.12 -13.54 25.72
N SER A 304 8.27 -12.48 26.52
CA SER A 304 8.43 -12.62 27.97
C SER A 304 7.23 -13.33 28.59
N ILE A 305 6.02 -13.00 28.14
CA ILE A 305 4.79 -13.56 28.68
C ILE A 305 4.51 -14.96 28.10
N MET A 306 4.57 -15.13 26.78
CA MET A 306 4.17 -16.37 26.13
C MET A 306 5.23 -17.48 26.22
N GLU A 307 6.50 -17.11 26.07
CA GLU A 307 7.63 -18.04 26.08
C GLU A 307 8.16 -18.27 27.51
N ARG A 308 8.45 -17.19 28.24
CA ARG A 308 9.07 -17.26 29.58
C ARG A 308 8.07 -17.29 30.73
N GLY A 309 6.83 -16.85 30.52
CA GLY A 309 5.85 -16.72 31.62
C GLY A 309 6.24 -15.66 32.65
N ARG A 310 6.96 -14.61 32.24
CA ARG A 310 7.43 -13.52 33.09
C ARG A 310 6.93 -12.17 32.59
N ALA A 311 6.62 -11.28 33.54
CA ALA A 311 6.44 -9.87 33.24
C ALA A 311 7.71 -9.27 32.64
N LEU A 312 7.59 -8.25 31.80
CA LEU A 312 8.72 -7.56 31.21
C LEU A 312 9.56 -6.86 32.29
N SER A 313 8.90 -6.32 33.31
CA SER A 313 9.56 -5.78 34.52
C SER A 313 10.09 -6.84 35.49
N SER A 314 10.03 -8.13 35.17
CA SER A 314 10.67 -9.22 35.94
C SER A 314 11.77 -9.94 35.14
N LEU A 315 12.16 -9.41 33.98
CA LEU A 315 13.24 -10.01 33.19
C LEU A 315 14.59 -9.77 33.85
N SER A 316 15.36 -10.85 34.00
CA SER A 316 16.75 -10.81 34.47
C SER A 316 17.74 -10.68 33.30
N ILE A 317 19.03 -10.59 33.62
CA ILE A 317 20.11 -10.62 32.62
C ILE A 317 20.09 -11.95 31.85
N GLU A 318 19.86 -13.07 32.54
CA GLU A 318 19.73 -14.40 31.95
C GLU A 318 18.55 -14.47 30.99
N ASP A 319 17.42 -13.83 31.30
CA ASP A 319 16.30 -13.75 30.37
C ASP A 319 16.61 -12.91 29.13
N ALA A 320 17.39 -11.83 29.28
CA ALA A 320 17.84 -11.01 28.15
C ALA A 320 18.82 -11.78 27.23
N ILE A 321 19.72 -12.58 27.83
CA ILE A 321 20.57 -13.54 27.10
C ILE A 321 19.71 -14.58 26.37
N ALA A 322 18.71 -15.14 27.07
CA ALA A 322 17.79 -16.11 26.49
C ALA A 322 17.01 -15.54 25.29
N TYR A 323 16.53 -14.29 25.37
CA TYR A 323 15.87 -13.65 24.23
C TYR A 323 16.82 -13.46 23.04
N ARG A 324 18.07 -13.05 23.29
CA ARG A 324 19.09 -12.90 22.25
C ARG A 324 19.33 -14.22 21.52
N ASP A 325 19.51 -15.31 22.27
CA ASP A 325 19.81 -16.63 21.71
C ASP A 325 18.59 -17.23 21.01
N TRP A 326 17.40 -17.06 21.59
CA TRP A 326 16.11 -17.38 20.97
C TRP A 326 15.94 -16.69 19.61
N LEU A 327 16.18 -15.37 19.56
CA LEU A 327 16.06 -14.58 18.34
C LEU A 327 17.11 -15.00 17.28
N GLY A 328 18.30 -15.39 17.73
CA GLY A 328 19.37 -15.91 16.89
C GLY A 328 18.99 -17.23 16.21
N GLY A 329 18.42 -18.16 16.97
CA GLY A 329 17.99 -19.47 16.47
C GLY A 329 16.70 -19.46 15.65
N LEU A 330 15.84 -18.46 15.83
CA LEU A 330 14.52 -18.41 15.19
C LEU A 330 14.64 -18.45 13.65
N GLY A 331 14.03 -19.48 13.05
CA GLY A 331 14.05 -19.76 11.62
C GLY A 331 15.38 -20.32 11.09
N ARG A 332 16.33 -20.67 11.97
CA ARG A 332 17.65 -21.24 11.63
C ARG A 332 17.88 -22.61 12.25
N THR A 333 17.36 -22.81 13.46
CA THR A 333 17.47 -24.09 14.15
C THR A 333 16.47 -25.07 13.55
N LEU A 334 16.87 -26.32 13.35
CA LEU A 334 15.96 -27.38 12.92
C LEU A 334 14.84 -27.57 13.97
N PRO A 335 13.59 -27.88 13.56
CA PRO A 335 12.48 -28.05 14.51
C PRO A 335 12.76 -29.04 15.64
N ALA A 336 13.46 -30.14 15.34
CA ALA A 336 13.83 -31.15 16.34
C ALA A 336 14.89 -30.68 17.36
N ALA A 337 15.68 -29.67 17.01
CA ALA A 337 16.73 -29.10 17.85
C ALA A 337 16.31 -27.76 18.49
N TRP A 338 15.04 -27.37 18.37
CA TRP A 338 14.53 -26.12 18.92
C TRP A 338 14.27 -26.27 20.42
N PRO A 339 15.07 -25.62 21.31
CA PRO A 339 15.02 -25.88 22.74
C PRO A 339 13.93 -25.08 23.47
N TRP A 340 13.12 -24.31 22.75
CA TRP A 340 12.17 -23.37 23.31
C TRP A 340 10.75 -23.96 23.30
N ARG A 341 9.93 -23.51 24.27
CA ARG A 341 8.59 -24.03 24.56
C ARG A 341 7.65 -23.93 23.37
N LEU A 342 7.58 -22.77 22.70
CA LEU A 342 6.67 -22.58 21.58
C LEU A 342 7.34 -22.90 20.24
N PRO A 343 6.67 -23.64 19.33
CA PRO A 343 7.21 -23.91 18.01
C PRO A 343 7.54 -22.65 17.24
N GLN A 344 8.61 -22.68 16.44
CA GLN A 344 9.04 -21.53 15.62
C GLN A 344 7.95 -21.03 14.65
N ALA A 345 7.09 -21.93 14.16
CA ALA A 345 5.99 -21.61 13.27
C ALA A 345 4.94 -20.68 13.92
N GLU A 346 4.83 -20.67 15.25
CA GLU A 346 3.92 -19.76 15.96
C GLU A 346 4.43 -18.32 16.00
N TRP A 347 5.71 -18.09 15.68
CA TRP A 347 6.33 -16.76 15.69
C TRP A 347 6.53 -16.19 14.29
N MET A 348 6.46 -17.03 13.26
CA MET A 348 6.76 -16.68 11.88
C MET A 348 5.53 -16.77 10.97
N GLY A 349 5.34 -15.76 10.13
CA GLY A 349 4.22 -15.67 9.21
C GLY A 349 4.62 -15.10 7.85
N LYS A 350 3.65 -15.05 6.94
CA LYS A 350 3.88 -14.52 5.60
C LYS A 350 4.24 -13.02 5.64
N ARG A 351 5.18 -12.62 4.80
CA ARG A 351 5.57 -11.22 4.60
C ARG A 351 4.38 -10.31 4.30
N SER A 352 4.37 -9.11 4.89
CA SER A 352 3.34 -8.09 4.71
C SER A 352 1.93 -8.52 5.13
N THR A 353 1.81 -9.52 6.01
CA THR A 353 0.49 -9.87 6.59
C THR A 353 -0.03 -8.70 7.43
N PRO A 354 -1.28 -8.23 7.21
CA PRO A 354 -1.83 -7.12 7.98
C PRO A 354 -1.97 -7.44 9.47
N ARG A 355 -1.79 -6.43 10.34
CA ARG A 355 -1.87 -6.61 11.81
C ARG A 355 -3.26 -7.02 12.30
N TRP A 356 -4.33 -6.72 11.59
CA TRP A 356 -5.67 -7.18 11.94
C TRP A 356 -5.96 -8.64 11.55
N SER A 357 -5.14 -9.26 10.70
CA SER A 357 -5.39 -10.60 10.16
C SER A 357 -4.98 -11.71 11.13
N ALA A 358 -5.85 -12.67 11.44
CA ALA A 358 -5.55 -13.81 12.33
C ALA A 358 -4.17 -14.48 12.09
N ASN A 359 -3.73 -14.53 10.83
CA ASN A 359 -2.45 -15.11 10.39
C ASN A 359 -1.21 -14.23 10.61
N TRP A 360 -1.34 -13.01 11.14
CA TRP A 360 -0.20 -12.17 11.45
C TRP A 360 0.66 -12.85 12.50
N ARG A 361 1.97 -12.69 12.34
CA ARG A 361 2.98 -13.12 13.31
C ARG A 361 4.05 -12.04 13.45
N PRO A 362 4.77 -11.97 14.59
CA PRO A 362 5.75 -10.91 14.84
C PRO A 362 6.96 -10.95 13.91
N PHE A 363 7.25 -12.09 13.28
CA PHE A 363 8.35 -12.27 12.34
C PHE A 363 7.87 -12.71 10.96
N GLU A 364 8.50 -12.19 9.91
CA GLU A 364 8.24 -12.58 8.51
C GLU A 364 9.17 -13.71 8.04
N GLY A 365 10.04 -14.21 8.93
CA GLY A 365 11.12 -15.16 8.69
C GLY A 365 12.29 -14.92 9.64
N ALA A 366 13.40 -15.65 9.43
CA ALA A 366 14.60 -15.56 10.25
C ALA A 366 15.21 -14.14 10.23
N ALA A 367 15.36 -13.52 11.41
CA ALA A 367 15.88 -12.16 11.53
C ALA A 367 17.40 -12.12 11.21
N SER A 368 17.84 -11.37 10.19
CA SER A 368 19.28 -11.27 9.84
C SER A 368 20.11 -10.72 11.01
N LEU A 369 21.42 -10.98 11.04
CA LEU A 369 22.32 -10.49 12.09
C LEU A 369 22.19 -8.97 12.32
N ARG A 370 22.10 -8.20 11.22
CA ARG A 370 21.84 -6.75 11.29
C ARG A 370 20.52 -6.41 11.98
N SER A 371 19.46 -7.18 11.72
CA SER A 371 18.16 -7.01 12.38
C SER A 371 18.22 -7.41 13.85
N GLN A 372 18.99 -8.44 14.20
CA GLN A 372 19.19 -8.86 15.60
C GLN A 372 19.95 -7.80 16.39
N ILE A 373 21.04 -7.27 15.84
CA ILE A 373 21.81 -6.16 16.44
C ILE A 373 20.90 -4.93 16.61
N GLN A 374 20.08 -4.61 15.61
CA GLN A 374 19.11 -3.52 15.72
C GLN A 374 18.09 -3.76 16.84
N ALA A 375 17.55 -4.97 16.98
CA ALA A 375 16.64 -5.33 18.06
C ALA A 375 17.31 -5.17 19.43
N TYR A 376 18.53 -5.70 19.59
CA TYR A 376 19.35 -5.51 20.79
C TYR A 376 19.53 -4.03 21.14
N THR A 377 19.95 -3.19 20.18
CA THR A 377 20.17 -1.76 20.43
C THR A 377 18.88 -1.04 20.85
N ILE A 378 17.75 -1.35 20.20
CA ILE A 378 16.46 -0.75 20.53
C ILE A 378 16.00 -1.17 21.92
N LEU A 379 16.06 -2.47 22.24
CA LEU A 379 15.65 -3.00 23.53
C LEU A 379 16.54 -2.48 24.66
N LYS A 380 17.86 -2.46 24.48
CA LYS A 380 18.76 -1.84 25.44
C LYS A 380 18.36 -0.37 25.71
N SER A 381 18.10 0.41 24.67
CA SER A 381 17.66 1.82 24.83
C SER A 381 16.28 2.00 25.48
N LEU A 382 15.39 1.01 25.35
CA LEU A 382 14.09 0.97 26.05
C LEU A 382 14.32 0.82 27.55
N PHE A 383 15.09 -0.19 27.96
CA PHE A 383 15.32 -0.47 29.37
C PHE A 383 16.22 0.58 30.04
N GLU A 384 17.21 1.14 29.32
CA GLU A 384 17.96 2.32 29.79
C GLU A 384 17.02 3.49 30.13
N TRP A 385 16.00 3.74 29.30
CA TRP A 385 15.02 4.78 29.58
C TRP A 385 14.10 4.42 30.74
N LEU A 386 13.60 3.17 30.80
CA LEU A 386 12.74 2.70 31.88
C LEU A 386 13.44 2.77 33.25
N ALA A 387 14.71 2.43 33.33
CA ALA A 387 15.52 2.61 34.53
C ALA A 387 15.71 4.11 34.85
N LYS A 388 16.03 4.94 33.84
CA LYS A 388 16.21 6.40 34.02
C LYS A 388 14.97 7.12 34.53
N VAL A 389 13.77 6.68 34.13
CA VAL A 389 12.49 7.24 34.63
C VAL A 389 12.03 6.57 35.92
N ARG A 390 12.85 5.68 36.51
CA ARG A 390 12.56 4.94 37.75
C ARG A 390 11.31 4.05 37.64
N TYR A 391 11.02 3.56 36.44
CA TYR A 391 10.02 2.52 36.25
C TYR A 391 10.59 1.15 36.61
N LEU A 392 11.82 0.88 36.14
CA LEU A 392 12.63 -0.27 36.56
C LEU A 392 13.72 0.17 37.53
N ASP A 393 14.20 -0.76 38.34
CA ASP A 393 15.35 -0.54 39.23
C ASP A 393 16.66 -0.58 38.44
N SER A 394 16.81 -1.60 37.59
CA SER A 394 18.02 -1.81 36.78
C SER A 394 17.71 -2.20 35.32
N ASN A 395 18.71 -2.11 34.44
CA ASN A 395 18.59 -2.52 33.04
C ASN A 395 19.13 -3.96 32.85
N PRO A 396 18.28 -4.96 32.54
CA PRO A 396 18.72 -6.35 32.33
C PRO A 396 19.55 -6.55 31.05
N TRP A 397 19.62 -5.54 30.17
CA TRP A 397 20.47 -5.56 28.99
C TRP A 397 21.90 -5.07 29.26
N ASP A 398 22.17 -4.57 30.46
CA ASP A 398 23.53 -4.23 30.88
C ASP A 398 24.32 -5.54 31.09
N GLY A 399 25.50 -5.62 30.49
CA GLY A 399 26.32 -6.85 30.48
C GLY A 399 25.96 -7.87 29.40
N VAL A 400 24.80 -7.75 28.74
CA VAL A 400 24.46 -8.64 27.62
C VAL A 400 25.26 -8.24 26.38
N SER A 401 26.09 -9.16 25.88
CA SER A 401 26.86 -8.95 24.65
C SER A 401 25.92 -8.91 23.42
N PRO A 402 26.16 -8.00 22.46
CA PRO A 402 25.37 -7.93 21.24
C PRO A 402 25.46 -9.26 20.45
N PRO A 403 24.45 -9.57 19.61
CA PRO A 403 24.50 -10.73 18.73
C PRO A 403 25.79 -10.74 17.90
N GLN A 404 26.53 -11.84 17.96
CA GLN A 404 27.77 -12.01 17.22
C GLN A 404 27.57 -12.95 16.02
N ARG A 405 28.45 -12.79 15.03
CA ARG A 405 28.50 -13.71 13.90
C ARG A 405 29.26 -14.97 14.35
N VAL A 406 28.59 -16.10 14.44
CA VAL A 406 29.28 -17.39 14.45
C VAL A 406 29.81 -17.58 13.03
N MET A 407 31.12 -17.51 12.85
CA MET A 407 31.74 -17.74 11.54
C MET A 407 31.91 -19.24 11.32
N ASP A 408 31.04 -19.82 10.51
CA ASP A 408 31.39 -21.05 9.80
C ASP A 408 32.20 -20.67 8.57
N VAL A 409 33.40 -21.23 8.42
CA VAL A 409 34.30 -20.95 7.28
C VAL A 409 33.61 -21.21 5.94
N ALA A 410 32.68 -22.18 5.89
CA ALA A 410 31.90 -22.53 4.71
C ALA A 410 30.77 -21.53 4.33
N THR A 411 30.38 -20.63 5.25
CA THR A 411 29.36 -19.58 5.00
C THR A 411 29.90 -18.17 5.26
N ALA A 412 31.22 -18.03 5.35
CA ALA A 412 31.86 -16.73 5.25
C ALA A 412 31.37 -16.09 3.95
N PRO A 413 30.67 -14.94 4.01
CA PRO A 413 30.34 -14.25 2.79
C PRO A 413 31.67 -13.87 2.15
N ASP A 414 31.73 -13.87 0.82
CA ASP A 414 32.73 -13.04 0.15
C ASP A 414 32.68 -11.67 0.84
N LEU A 415 33.85 -11.12 1.16
CA LEU A 415 33.99 -9.76 1.61
C LEU A 415 33.40 -8.90 0.46
N GLU A 416 32.08 -8.71 0.44
CA GLU A 416 31.39 -7.91 -0.58
C GLU A 416 31.82 -6.47 -0.26
N LEU A 417 32.96 -6.12 -0.86
CA LEU A 417 33.50 -4.78 -1.05
C LEU A 417 32.30 -3.89 -1.35
N THR A 418 32.06 -2.96 -0.43
CA THR A 418 31.18 -1.77 -0.50
C THR A 418 30.04 -1.81 -1.52
N HIS A 419 28.80 -1.62 -1.06
CA HIS A 419 27.59 -1.37 -1.87
C HIS A 419 27.70 -0.10 -2.76
N ALA A 420 28.64 -0.07 -3.69
CA ALA A 420 29.07 1.02 -4.55
C ALA A 420 29.43 0.44 -5.93
N PHE A 421 29.30 1.27 -6.96
CA PHE A 421 29.79 0.92 -8.30
C PHE A 421 31.27 1.25 -8.41
N THR A 422 32.03 0.47 -9.17
CA THR A 422 33.37 0.87 -9.62
C THR A 422 33.27 1.98 -10.67
N ARG A 423 34.40 2.62 -11.01
CA ARG A 423 34.45 3.62 -12.10
C ARG A 423 34.03 3.04 -13.44
N SER A 424 34.46 1.83 -13.77
CA SER A 424 34.07 1.13 -15.00
C SER A 424 32.58 0.80 -15.03
N GLN A 425 32.02 0.28 -13.94
CA GLN A 425 30.58 0.01 -13.82
C GLN A 425 29.75 1.30 -13.93
N TRP A 426 30.21 2.40 -13.33
CA TRP A 426 29.55 3.70 -13.45
C TRP A 426 29.61 4.25 -14.88
N ALA A 427 30.76 4.14 -15.54
CA ALA A 427 30.92 4.55 -16.93
C ALA A 427 29.97 3.76 -17.85
N PHE A 428 29.92 2.43 -17.69
CA PHE A 428 28.98 1.56 -18.40
C PHE A 428 27.51 1.98 -18.18
N LEU A 429 27.11 2.27 -16.93
CA LEU A 429 25.75 2.72 -16.63
C LEU A 429 25.39 4.01 -17.38
N MET A 430 26.32 4.97 -17.41
CA MET A 430 26.11 6.23 -18.13
C MET A 430 26.08 6.00 -19.64
N GLU A 431 26.94 5.16 -20.20
CA GLU A 431 26.90 4.80 -21.62
C GLU A 431 25.59 4.10 -22.00
N TYR A 432 25.17 3.13 -21.20
CA TYR A 432 23.88 2.45 -21.36
C TYR A 432 22.71 3.44 -21.37
N LEU A 433 22.70 4.42 -20.45
CA LEU A 433 21.70 5.49 -20.42
C LEU A 433 21.70 6.33 -21.69
N HIS A 434 22.88 6.64 -22.23
CA HIS A 434 22.99 7.45 -23.45
C HIS A 434 22.48 6.73 -24.69
N ARG A 435 22.58 5.39 -24.74
CA ARG A 435 22.06 4.56 -25.85
C ARG A 435 20.53 4.36 -25.82
N GLN A 436 19.85 4.63 -24.71
CA GLN A 436 18.41 4.43 -24.62
C GLN A 436 17.62 5.44 -25.47
N PRO A 437 16.44 5.06 -26.01
CA PRO A 437 15.53 5.98 -26.70
C PRO A 437 15.16 7.19 -25.84
N MET A 438 15.05 8.39 -26.44
CA MET A 438 14.73 9.64 -25.73
C MET A 438 13.26 9.80 -25.35
N ASP A 439 12.77 8.90 -24.50
CA ASP A 439 11.46 9.00 -23.85
C ASP A 439 11.49 9.88 -22.57
N GLU A 440 10.32 10.08 -21.96
CA GLU A 440 10.18 10.90 -20.75
C GLU A 440 11.00 10.36 -19.56
N SER A 441 11.07 9.03 -19.42
CA SER A 441 11.78 8.37 -18.33
C SER A 441 13.29 8.56 -18.45
N VAL A 442 13.82 8.35 -19.65
CA VAL A 442 15.25 8.49 -19.95
C VAL A 442 15.68 9.95 -19.82
N ARG A 443 14.88 10.92 -20.29
CA ARG A 443 15.16 12.35 -20.09
C ARG A 443 15.28 12.72 -18.62
N ARG A 444 14.39 12.22 -17.77
CA ARG A 444 14.50 12.40 -16.32
C ARG A 444 15.76 11.72 -15.77
N LEU A 445 16.06 10.49 -16.18
CA LEU A 445 17.24 9.77 -15.69
C LEU A 445 18.57 10.42 -16.09
N ARG A 446 18.64 11.05 -17.28
CA ARG A 446 19.80 11.83 -17.74
C ARG A 446 20.12 13.02 -16.85
N PHE A 447 19.14 13.60 -16.16
CA PHE A 447 19.39 14.56 -15.09
C PHE A 447 19.62 13.89 -13.73
N VAL A 448 18.75 12.94 -13.34
CA VAL A 448 18.75 12.34 -12.00
C VAL A 448 20.05 11.61 -11.69
N LEU A 449 20.61 10.83 -12.62
CA LEU A 449 21.81 10.03 -12.35
C LEU A 449 23.05 10.91 -12.10
N PRO A 450 23.41 11.86 -12.98
CA PRO A 450 24.47 12.82 -12.69
C PRO A 450 24.22 13.64 -11.42
N PHE A 451 22.99 14.10 -11.20
CA PHE A 451 22.63 14.86 -10.00
C PHE A 451 22.82 14.05 -8.72
N ALA A 452 22.31 12.82 -8.67
CA ALA A 452 22.42 11.93 -7.52
C ALA A 452 23.86 11.51 -7.25
N TYR A 453 24.62 11.19 -8.31
CA TYR A 453 26.03 10.86 -8.20
C TYR A 453 26.84 12.05 -7.70
N ALA A 454 26.75 13.22 -8.33
CA ALA A 454 27.57 14.39 -7.98
C ALA A 454 27.31 14.88 -6.55
N THR A 455 26.05 14.87 -6.12
CA THR A 455 25.65 15.44 -4.82
C THR A 455 25.65 14.43 -3.67
N GLY A 456 25.59 13.13 -3.97
CA GLY A 456 25.51 12.06 -2.96
C GLY A 456 24.28 12.17 -2.05
N LEU A 457 23.21 12.84 -2.49
CA LEU A 457 22.01 13.04 -1.67
C LEU A 457 21.25 11.74 -1.40
N ARG A 458 20.56 11.69 -0.25
CA ARG A 458 19.61 10.60 0.03
C ARG A 458 18.42 10.70 -0.92
N LEU A 459 17.75 9.57 -1.19
CA LEU A 459 16.56 9.52 -2.04
C LEU A 459 15.49 10.56 -1.68
N THR A 460 15.21 10.74 -0.39
CA THR A 460 14.22 11.72 0.08
C THR A 460 14.71 13.17 -0.14
N GLU A 461 16.02 13.41 -0.01
CA GLU A 461 16.63 14.73 -0.23
C GLU A 461 16.63 15.08 -1.72
N LEU A 462 16.86 14.11 -2.61
CA LEU A 462 16.77 14.28 -4.07
C LEU A 462 15.37 14.72 -4.50
N VAL A 463 14.35 14.02 -4.00
CA VAL A 463 12.94 14.27 -4.32
C VAL A 463 12.42 15.56 -3.70
N ASP A 464 12.96 15.97 -2.55
CA ASP A 464 12.62 17.22 -1.86
C ASP A 464 13.37 18.44 -2.42
N ALA A 465 14.34 18.26 -3.33
CA ALA A 465 15.06 19.38 -3.93
C ALA A 465 14.13 20.28 -4.77
N ARG A 466 14.27 21.60 -4.63
CA ARG A 466 13.43 22.63 -5.27
C ARG A 466 14.27 23.72 -5.95
N LEU A 467 13.75 24.34 -7.00
CA LEU A 467 14.47 25.39 -7.75
C LEU A 467 14.83 26.57 -6.86
N GLY A 468 13.93 27.02 -5.98
CA GLY A 468 14.17 28.11 -5.03
C GLY A 468 15.19 27.79 -3.92
N ARG A 469 15.74 26.58 -3.91
CA ARG A 469 16.86 26.19 -3.03
C ARG A 469 18.21 26.23 -3.74
N LEU A 470 18.23 26.47 -5.06
CA LEU A 470 19.44 26.74 -5.83
C LEU A 470 19.84 28.19 -5.63
N TYR A 471 21.14 28.42 -5.48
CA TYR A 471 21.70 29.76 -5.39
C TYR A 471 23.13 29.77 -5.93
N SER A 472 23.52 30.89 -6.50
CA SER A 472 24.88 31.11 -6.97
C SER A 472 25.70 31.80 -5.89
N VAL A 473 27.00 31.46 -5.81
CA VAL A 473 27.94 32.05 -4.85
C VAL A 473 29.24 32.37 -5.57
N PRO A 474 29.77 33.60 -5.45
CA PRO A 474 31.12 33.91 -5.91
C PRO A 474 32.14 33.21 -5.00
N LEU A 475 32.98 32.35 -5.58
CA LEU A 475 34.05 31.68 -4.84
C LEU A 475 35.40 32.36 -5.09
N LYS A 476 36.24 32.36 -4.06
CA LYS A 476 37.62 32.87 -4.12
C LYS A 476 38.51 31.96 -4.99
N ARG A 477 39.71 32.43 -5.37
CA ARG A 477 40.75 31.71 -6.14
C ARG A 477 40.33 31.34 -7.57
N ASP A 478 39.86 32.33 -8.33
CA ASP A 478 39.55 32.19 -9.77
C ASP A 478 38.50 31.13 -10.14
N LEU A 479 37.77 30.61 -9.15
CA LEU A 479 36.71 29.64 -9.35
C LEU A 479 35.42 30.27 -9.89
N GLY A 480 35.32 31.60 -9.91
CA GLY A 480 34.16 32.33 -10.40
C GLY A 480 32.88 32.06 -9.61
N VAL A 481 31.74 32.27 -10.27
CA VAL A 481 30.41 32.03 -9.70
C VAL A 481 30.06 30.54 -9.82
N ARG A 482 29.73 29.90 -8.70
CA ARG A 482 29.35 28.48 -8.64
C ARG A 482 27.96 28.29 -8.06
N TRP A 483 27.32 27.20 -8.48
CA TRP A 483 25.99 26.82 -8.01
C TRP A 483 26.04 25.95 -6.77
N MET A 484 25.12 26.22 -5.86
CA MET A 484 24.92 25.50 -4.61
C MET A 484 23.44 25.16 -4.43
N LEU A 485 23.15 24.04 -3.78
CA LEU A 485 21.80 23.61 -3.41
C LEU A 485 21.65 23.57 -1.88
N LYS A 486 20.64 24.24 -1.34
CA LYS A 486 20.23 24.10 0.07
C LYS A 486 19.44 22.81 0.26
N VAL A 487 19.92 21.96 1.16
CA VAL A 487 19.33 20.64 1.43
C VAL A 487 19.01 20.48 2.90
N LEU A 488 17.78 20.06 3.19
CA LEU A 488 17.35 19.69 4.53
C LEU A 488 17.71 18.24 4.82
N GLY A 489 18.69 18.03 5.69
CA GLY A 489 19.20 16.72 6.07
C GLY A 489 18.42 16.02 7.19
N LYS A 490 18.81 14.77 7.48
CA LYS A 490 18.31 14.01 8.64
C LYS A 490 18.45 14.84 9.92
N GLY A 491 17.37 14.91 10.70
CA GLY A 491 17.30 15.70 11.94
C GLY A 491 17.00 17.19 11.72
N GLY A 492 16.53 17.58 10.53
CA GLY A 492 16.08 18.95 10.26
C GLY A 492 17.21 19.97 10.06
N LYS A 493 18.44 19.50 9.81
CA LYS A 493 19.62 20.38 9.67
C LYS A 493 19.84 20.77 8.20
N TRP A 494 19.91 22.06 7.93
CA TRP A 494 20.24 22.58 6.59
C TRP A 494 21.73 22.46 6.28
N ARG A 495 22.05 22.12 5.03
CA ARG A 495 23.41 22.14 4.49
C ARG A 495 23.44 22.60 3.04
N ALA A 496 24.58 23.14 2.62
CA ALA A 496 24.83 23.52 1.23
C ALA A 496 25.59 22.41 0.51
N VAL A 497 25.13 22.05 -0.68
CA VAL A 497 25.74 21.02 -1.54
C VAL A 497 26.16 21.64 -2.87
N PRO A 498 27.42 21.49 -3.31
CA PRO A 498 27.86 21.98 -4.61
C PRO A 498 27.09 21.36 -5.77
N MET A 499 26.76 22.17 -6.78
CA MET A 499 26.12 21.76 -8.04
C MET A 499 27.10 22.01 -9.19
N PRO A 500 27.86 20.98 -9.63
CA PRO A 500 28.81 21.12 -10.73
C PRO A 500 28.15 21.58 -12.03
N GLY A 501 28.93 22.25 -12.90
CA GLY A 501 28.45 22.77 -14.20
C GLY A 501 27.69 21.73 -15.01
N MET A 502 28.26 20.54 -15.20
CA MET A 502 27.62 19.45 -15.93
C MET A 502 26.25 19.01 -15.38
N VAL A 503 26.04 19.16 -14.07
CA VAL A 503 24.74 18.84 -13.43
C VAL A 503 23.75 19.98 -13.69
N MET A 504 24.23 21.21 -13.68
CA MET A 504 23.42 22.38 -14.06
C MET A 504 23.05 22.34 -15.55
N ASP A 505 23.95 21.92 -16.44
CA ASP A 505 23.67 21.69 -17.86
C ASP A 505 22.54 20.66 -18.03
N ALA A 506 22.69 19.48 -17.40
CA ALA A 506 21.66 18.45 -17.43
C ALA A 506 20.32 18.92 -16.81
N LEU A 507 20.36 19.80 -15.79
CA LEU A 507 19.16 20.41 -15.23
C LEU A 507 18.49 21.35 -16.23
N ARG A 508 19.26 22.22 -16.92
CA ARG A 508 18.73 23.14 -17.94
C ARG A 508 18.01 22.39 -19.06
N ASP A 509 18.64 21.34 -19.59
CA ASP A 509 18.04 20.49 -20.61
C ASP A 509 16.75 19.84 -20.13
N TYR A 510 16.74 19.38 -18.87
CA TYR A 510 15.58 18.78 -18.25
C TYR A 510 14.44 19.77 -18.00
N LEU A 511 14.75 21.01 -17.60
CA LEU A 511 13.77 22.08 -17.43
C LEU A 511 13.16 22.50 -18.77
N ALA A 512 13.99 22.70 -19.79
CA ALA A 512 13.52 23.04 -21.14
C ALA A 512 12.58 21.96 -21.69
N TRP A 513 12.92 20.67 -21.53
CA TRP A 513 12.03 19.58 -21.92
C TRP A 513 10.69 19.57 -21.15
N ARG A 514 10.69 20.00 -19.89
CA ARG A 514 9.48 20.16 -19.08
C ARG A 514 8.64 21.38 -19.46
N GLY A 515 9.07 22.19 -20.43
CA GLY A 515 8.42 23.45 -20.80
C GLY A 515 8.65 24.58 -19.79
N LEU A 516 9.71 24.49 -18.98
CA LEU A 516 10.13 25.51 -18.03
C LEU A 516 11.27 26.36 -18.60
N ASN A 517 11.53 27.53 -18.02
CA ASN A 517 12.69 28.34 -18.42
C ASN A 517 13.97 27.54 -18.13
N ALA A 518 14.93 27.57 -19.06
CA ALA A 518 16.21 26.92 -18.87
C ALA A 518 16.97 27.53 -17.68
N ASP A 519 16.88 28.84 -17.44
CA ASP A 519 17.44 29.44 -16.22
C ASP A 519 16.60 29.03 -15.00
N PRO A 520 17.19 28.29 -14.02
CA PRO A 520 16.49 27.88 -12.80
C PRO A 520 15.89 29.04 -11.99
N LEU A 521 16.46 30.25 -12.05
CA LEU A 521 16.03 31.40 -11.26
C LEU A 521 14.80 32.11 -11.84
N ASP A 522 14.55 31.95 -13.14
CA ASP A 522 13.40 32.53 -13.84
C ASP A 522 12.12 31.68 -13.68
N ASN A 523 12.17 30.63 -12.85
CA ASN A 523 11.06 29.74 -12.58
C ASN A 523 10.57 29.90 -11.13
N PRO A 524 9.28 29.61 -10.84
CA PRO A 524 8.78 29.54 -9.47
C PRO A 524 9.62 28.63 -8.56
N GLY A 525 9.96 29.13 -7.37
CA GLY A 525 10.92 28.47 -6.49
C GLY A 525 10.43 27.17 -5.84
N ASP A 526 9.12 26.93 -5.80
CA ASP A 526 8.48 25.73 -5.26
C ASP A 526 8.50 24.54 -6.24
N ILE A 527 8.95 24.76 -7.48
CA ILE A 527 9.06 23.71 -8.49
C ILE A 527 10.10 22.67 -8.07
N PRO A 528 9.77 21.36 -8.11
CA PRO A 528 10.73 20.30 -7.83
C PRO A 528 11.75 20.15 -8.95
N LEU A 529 13.01 19.88 -8.56
CA LEU A 529 14.09 19.55 -9.50
C LEU A 529 13.76 18.24 -10.24
N ILE A 530 13.11 17.28 -9.58
CA ILE A 530 12.71 15.99 -10.15
C ILE A 530 11.18 15.89 -10.12
N ALA A 531 10.55 15.78 -11.30
CA ALA A 531 9.09 15.76 -11.43
C ALA A 531 8.53 14.38 -11.80
N ARG A 532 7.19 14.29 -11.78
CA ARG A 532 6.42 13.15 -12.30
C ARG A 532 6.41 13.17 -13.83
N LEU A 533 6.32 11.99 -14.45
CA LEU A 533 6.30 11.79 -15.92
C LEU A 533 4.88 11.93 -16.48
N ARG A 534 4.22 13.08 -16.27
CA ARG A 534 2.95 13.37 -16.95
C ARG A 534 3.09 14.70 -17.66
N LEU A 535 3.23 14.64 -18.99
CA LEU A 535 3.29 15.83 -19.82
C LEU A 535 1.99 16.65 -19.65
N GLY A 536 2.13 17.95 -19.39
CA GLY A 536 1.07 18.92 -19.61
C GLY A 536 0.64 19.77 -18.42
N GLN A 537 0.65 19.30 -17.16
CA GLN A 537 0.08 20.08 -16.03
C GLN A 537 0.60 19.74 -14.60
N ASP A 538 1.70 19.01 -14.41
CA ASP A 538 2.04 18.51 -13.06
C ASP A 538 3.32 19.14 -12.47
N THR A 539 3.13 20.18 -11.65
CA THR A 539 4.15 20.75 -10.72
C THR A 539 4.34 19.90 -9.47
N GLY A 540 3.66 18.76 -9.37
CA GLY A 540 3.61 17.95 -8.17
C GLY A 540 4.91 17.22 -7.83
N THR A 541 5.21 17.17 -6.52
CA THR A 541 6.32 16.38 -5.97
C THR A 541 6.21 14.90 -6.37
N LEU A 542 7.35 14.29 -6.74
CA LEU A 542 7.45 12.86 -7.04
C LEU A 542 7.42 12.05 -5.73
N ASP A 543 6.74 10.91 -5.68
CA ASP A 543 6.87 10.03 -4.50
C ASP A 543 8.27 9.36 -4.50
N PRO A 544 9.00 9.32 -3.36
CA PRO A 544 10.31 8.67 -3.28
C PRO A 544 10.33 7.23 -3.78
N THR A 545 9.25 6.47 -3.54
CA THR A 545 9.12 5.08 -4.01
C THR A 545 9.08 5.00 -5.52
N THR A 546 8.51 6.01 -6.20
CA THR A 546 8.46 6.07 -7.66
C THR A 546 9.86 6.23 -8.25
N LEU A 547 10.65 7.16 -7.70
CA LEU A 547 12.04 7.34 -8.15
C LEU A 547 12.90 6.12 -7.82
N TYR A 548 12.72 5.52 -6.64
CA TYR A 548 13.39 4.29 -6.25
C TYR A 548 13.12 3.15 -7.24
N LYS A 549 11.85 2.95 -7.62
CA LYS A 549 11.45 1.92 -8.58
C LYS A 549 12.05 2.18 -9.96
N ALA A 550 12.03 3.43 -10.43
CA ALA A 550 12.62 3.80 -11.72
C ALA A 550 14.13 3.51 -11.78
N LEU A 551 14.89 3.95 -10.77
CA LEU A 551 16.32 3.66 -10.68
C LEU A 551 16.60 2.16 -10.57
N LYS A 552 15.82 1.42 -9.78
CA LYS A 552 15.99 -0.03 -9.62
C LYS A 552 15.60 -0.82 -10.88
N ALA A 553 14.68 -0.31 -11.70
CA ALA A 553 14.37 -0.89 -13.01
C ALA A 553 15.55 -0.65 -13.95
N PHE A 554 16.00 0.60 -14.06
CA PHE A 554 17.15 0.98 -14.87
C PHE A 554 18.42 0.16 -14.57
N PHE A 555 18.79 -0.01 -13.29
CA PHE A 555 19.95 -0.84 -12.94
C PHE A 555 19.78 -2.33 -13.30
N ARG A 556 18.56 -2.86 -13.26
CA ARG A 556 18.29 -4.25 -13.64
C ARG A 556 18.35 -4.44 -15.16
N GLU A 557 17.87 -3.47 -15.92
CA GLU A 557 17.96 -3.46 -17.37
C GLU A 557 19.41 -3.36 -17.82
N ALA A 558 20.17 -2.42 -17.26
CA ALA A 558 21.61 -2.31 -17.50
C ALA A 558 22.38 -3.57 -17.09
N ALA A 559 22.02 -4.21 -15.97
CA ALA A 559 22.60 -5.48 -15.56
C ALA A 559 22.30 -6.62 -16.55
N THR A 560 21.13 -6.60 -17.18
CA THR A 560 20.77 -7.61 -18.20
C THR A 560 21.66 -7.48 -19.41
N GLU A 561 21.86 -6.25 -19.91
CA GLU A 561 22.80 -5.95 -20.99
C GLU A 561 24.25 -6.32 -20.61
N LEU A 562 24.66 -6.04 -19.38
CA LEU A 562 26.01 -6.41 -18.93
C LEU A 562 26.21 -7.93 -18.90
N ALA A 563 25.16 -8.69 -18.56
CA ALA A 563 25.18 -10.14 -18.59
C ALA A 563 25.25 -10.71 -20.01
N THR A 564 24.63 -10.07 -21.01
CA THR A 564 24.72 -10.52 -22.42
C THR A 564 26.13 -10.30 -22.99
N GLN A 565 26.90 -9.37 -22.42
CA GLN A 565 28.30 -9.13 -22.75
C GLN A 565 29.28 -10.06 -22.01
N GLY A 566 28.78 -11.05 -21.25
CA GLY A 566 29.59 -12.05 -20.55
C GLY A 566 30.05 -11.65 -19.14
N HIS A 567 29.73 -10.44 -18.67
CA HIS A 567 30.11 -9.94 -17.35
C HIS A 567 29.11 -10.36 -16.25
N HIS A 568 28.92 -11.67 -16.07
CA HIS A 568 27.84 -12.22 -15.23
C HIS A 568 27.90 -11.80 -13.75
N ASP A 569 29.09 -11.69 -13.15
CA ASP A 569 29.19 -11.36 -11.73
C ASP A 569 28.96 -9.87 -11.46
N ASP A 570 29.45 -8.99 -12.34
CA ASP A 570 29.14 -7.57 -12.29
C ASP A 570 27.65 -7.31 -12.54
N ALA A 571 27.03 -8.06 -13.46
CA ALA A 571 25.60 -8.00 -13.68
C ALA A 571 24.80 -8.39 -12.43
N LYS A 572 25.17 -9.47 -11.73
CA LYS A 572 24.52 -9.86 -10.47
C LYS A 572 24.64 -8.76 -9.41
N LYS A 573 25.81 -8.13 -9.27
CA LYS A 573 26.03 -7.01 -8.34
C LYS A 573 25.16 -5.81 -8.73
N MET A 574 25.18 -5.40 -9.99
CA MET A 574 24.41 -4.27 -10.51
C MET A 574 22.90 -4.47 -10.37
N ALA A 575 22.38 -5.69 -10.57
CA ALA A 575 20.96 -6.00 -10.39
C ALA A 575 20.45 -5.82 -8.96
N LYS A 576 21.35 -5.92 -7.95
CA LYS A 576 21.03 -5.67 -6.53
C LYS A 576 21.03 -4.17 -6.18
N ALA A 577 21.54 -3.31 -7.06
CA ALA A 577 21.75 -1.90 -6.76
C ALA A 577 20.45 -1.15 -6.44
N SER A 578 20.59 -0.12 -5.60
CA SER A 578 19.51 0.74 -5.17
C SER A 578 19.92 2.21 -5.23
N THR A 579 19.00 3.15 -5.03
CA THR A 579 19.34 4.58 -5.00
C THR A 579 20.44 4.91 -3.97
N HIS A 580 20.55 4.14 -2.88
CA HIS A 580 21.61 4.37 -1.89
C HIS A 580 23.00 4.00 -2.39
N TRP A 581 23.11 3.12 -3.40
CA TRP A 581 24.39 2.80 -4.04
C TRP A 581 25.00 4.04 -4.69
N LEU A 582 24.22 4.91 -5.35
CA LEU A 582 24.74 6.14 -5.96
C LEU A 582 25.49 7.03 -4.95
N ARG A 583 24.97 7.10 -3.73
CA ARG A 583 25.61 7.83 -2.63
C ARG A 583 26.89 7.13 -2.15
N HIS A 584 26.86 5.81 -2.03
CA HIS A 584 28.05 5.03 -1.67
C HIS A 584 29.12 5.14 -2.76
N THR A 585 28.75 5.03 -4.04
CA THR A 585 29.63 5.26 -5.20
C THR A 585 30.27 6.64 -5.13
N ARG A 586 29.49 7.70 -4.87
CA ARG A 586 30.08 9.04 -4.70
C ARG A 586 31.04 9.10 -3.51
N GLY A 587 30.71 8.47 -2.40
CA GLY A 587 31.57 8.38 -1.22
C GLY A 587 32.89 7.68 -1.52
N ALA A 588 32.82 6.47 -2.08
CA ALA A 588 33.96 5.65 -2.46
C ALA A 588 34.86 6.35 -3.50
N HIS A 589 34.29 6.79 -4.63
CA HIS A 589 35.06 7.52 -5.66
C HIS A 589 35.65 8.85 -5.16
N SER A 590 35.07 9.46 -4.13
CA SER A 590 35.66 10.66 -3.52
C SER A 590 36.79 10.29 -2.57
N ALA A 591 36.73 9.16 -1.87
CA ALA A 591 37.76 8.73 -0.93
C ALA A 591 39.12 8.53 -1.60
N GLU A 592 39.12 8.17 -2.89
CA GLU A 592 40.32 8.06 -3.72
C GLU A 592 41.08 9.41 -3.88
N THR A 593 40.39 10.55 -3.85
CA THR A 593 40.98 11.84 -4.24
C THR A 593 40.67 13.00 -3.27
N MET A 594 39.90 12.77 -2.21
CA MET A 594 39.36 13.81 -1.35
C MET A 594 39.56 13.46 0.14
N PRO A 595 40.01 14.42 0.96
CA PRO A 595 40.07 14.24 2.40
C PRO A 595 38.72 13.88 3.03
N VAL A 596 38.74 12.97 4.03
CA VAL A 596 37.56 12.39 4.68
C VAL A 596 36.62 13.46 5.25
N ASN A 597 37.14 14.56 5.80
CA ASN A 597 36.34 15.66 6.33
C ASN A 597 35.52 16.39 5.24
N MET A 598 36.04 16.50 4.02
CA MET A 598 35.31 17.07 2.89
C MET A 598 34.21 16.12 2.39
N ILE A 599 34.49 14.82 2.36
CA ILE A 599 33.48 13.79 2.05
C ILE A 599 32.36 13.80 3.09
N GLN A 600 32.72 13.90 4.38
CA GLN A 600 31.76 13.99 5.48
C GLN A 600 30.84 15.21 5.30
N ARG A 601 31.41 16.37 4.93
CA ARG A 601 30.64 17.61 4.68
C ARG A 601 29.72 17.47 3.47
N LEU A 602 30.23 16.93 2.35
CA LEU A 602 29.45 16.69 1.12
C LEU A 602 28.27 15.74 1.40
N LEU A 603 28.54 14.62 2.05
CA LEU A 603 27.53 13.61 2.34
C LEU A 603 26.63 14.00 3.53
N GLY A 604 27.02 14.93 4.38
CA GLY A 604 26.27 15.33 5.57
C GLY A 604 26.22 14.24 6.65
N HIS A 605 27.35 13.59 6.90
CA HIS A 605 27.50 12.57 7.95
C HIS A 605 27.73 13.23 9.33
N ALA A 606 26.99 12.76 10.34
CA ALA A 606 27.10 13.27 11.71
C ALA A 606 28.37 12.79 12.44
N SER A 607 29.01 11.71 11.97
CA SER A 607 30.24 11.15 12.53
C SER A 607 31.23 10.83 11.41
N VAL A 608 32.52 11.04 11.71
CA VAL A 608 33.65 10.66 10.85
C VAL A 608 33.68 9.15 10.62
N ALA A 609 33.32 8.34 11.64
CA ALA A 609 33.29 6.87 11.54
C ALA A 609 32.34 6.35 10.44
N THR A 610 31.25 7.07 10.13
CA THR A 610 30.35 6.71 9.02
C THR A 610 30.97 7.00 7.64
N THR A 611 32.04 7.80 7.61
CA THR A 611 32.77 8.18 6.40
C THR A 611 34.02 7.31 6.22
N SER A 612 34.62 6.81 7.32
CA SER A 612 35.71 5.82 7.31
C SER A 612 35.32 4.48 6.66
N ILE A 613 34.02 4.17 6.51
CA ILE A 613 33.55 3.01 5.74
C ILE A 613 33.97 3.10 4.26
N TYR A 614 34.25 4.31 3.74
CA TYR A 614 34.67 4.52 2.35
C TYR A 614 36.18 4.58 2.16
N THR A 615 36.97 4.60 3.24
CA THR A 615 38.42 4.70 3.16
C THR A 615 39.10 3.33 3.13
N SER A 616 38.35 2.23 2.97
CA SER A 616 38.90 0.90 2.70
C SER A 616 39.38 0.78 1.23
N THR A 617 40.09 1.80 0.75
CA THR A 617 40.93 1.75 -0.45
C THR A 617 42.25 1.01 -0.17
N ASP A 618 42.35 0.37 0.99
CA ASP A 618 43.53 -0.32 1.43
C ASP A 618 43.87 -1.51 0.54
N ASP A 619 42.94 -2.27 -0.05
CA ASP A 619 43.34 -3.52 -0.74
C ASP A 619 44.11 -3.30 -2.06
N GLU A 620 43.71 -2.33 -2.90
CA GLU A 620 44.46 -2.01 -4.14
C GLU A 620 45.76 -1.28 -3.83
N LEU A 621 45.76 -0.35 -2.87
CA LEU A 621 46.98 0.33 -2.43
C LEU A 621 47.93 -0.65 -1.75
N LEU A 622 47.41 -1.56 -0.91
CA LEU A 622 48.13 -2.64 -0.26
C LEU A 622 48.71 -3.58 -1.31
N PHE A 623 47.95 -3.96 -2.33
CA PHE A 623 48.45 -4.77 -3.43
C PHE A 623 49.57 -4.06 -4.19
N LEU A 624 49.39 -2.78 -4.56
CA LEU A 624 50.42 -1.99 -5.24
C LEU A 624 51.66 -1.79 -4.37
N LEU A 625 51.49 -1.50 -3.08
CA LEU A 625 52.58 -1.35 -2.11
C LEU A 625 53.29 -2.68 -1.85
N LEU A 626 52.55 -3.80 -1.79
CA LEU A 626 53.13 -5.14 -1.71
C LEU A 626 53.91 -5.47 -2.97
N ASP A 627 53.33 -5.24 -4.14
CA ASP A 627 53.95 -5.52 -5.43
C ASP A 627 55.21 -4.65 -5.63
N ASP A 628 55.16 -3.37 -5.26
CA ASP A 628 56.33 -2.49 -5.26
C ASP A 628 57.37 -2.92 -4.20
N SER A 629 56.96 -3.34 -3.00
CA SER A 629 57.89 -3.86 -1.99
C SER A 629 58.57 -5.15 -2.42
N LEU A 630 57.84 -6.05 -3.09
CA LEU A 630 58.34 -7.34 -3.57
C LEU A 630 59.19 -7.17 -4.83
N LYS A 631 58.93 -6.16 -5.67
CA LYS A 631 59.82 -5.79 -6.78
C LYS A 631 61.16 -5.23 -6.30
N ILE A 632 61.21 -4.53 -5.17
CA ILE A 632 62.46 -4.03 -4.58
C ILE A 632 63.30 -5.19 -4.01
N GLU A 633 62.67 -6.22 -3.43
CA GLU A 633 63.39 -7.38 -2.87
C GLU A 633 63.85 -8.41 -3.92
N THR A 634 63.26 -8.40 -5.13
CA THR A 634 63.53 -9.41 -6.16
C THR A 634 64.46 -8.96 -7.29
N GLN A 635 65.05 -7.76 -7.23
CA GLN A 635 66.13 -7.39 -8.17
C GLN A 635 67.46 -8.02 -7.77
N PRO A 636 68.04 -8.96 -8.57
CA PRO A 636 69.35 -9.51 -8.31
C PRO A 636 70.41 -8.53 -8.82
N GLY A 637 70.95 -7.69 -7.93
CA GLY A 637 72.15 -6.93 -8.25
C GLY A 637 72.28 -5.57 -7.59
N ASN A 638 72.60 -5.55 -6.31
CA ASN A 638 73.56 -4.57 -5.82
C ASN A 638 74.37 -5.16 -4.66
N ARG A 639 75.26 -6.11 -4.99
CA ARG A 639 76.44 -6.36 -4.16
C ARG A 639 77.41 -5.21 -4.45
N VAL A 640 77.49 -4.28 -3.49
CA VAL A 640 78.55 -3.29 -3.41
C VAL A 640 79.89 -4.04 -3.39
N SER A 641 80.74 -3.73 -4.36
CA SER A 641 82.20 -3.94 -4.29
C SER A 641 82.83 -2.64 -3.83
#